data_AF-A0A4T0WCV2-F1
#
_entry.id   AF-A0A4T0WCV2-F1
#
_cell.length_a   1.000
_cell.length_b   1.000
_cell.length_c   1.000
_cell.angle_alpha   90.00
_cell.angle_beta   90.00
_cell.angle_gamma   90.00
#
_symmetry.space_group_name_H-M   'P 1'
#
loop_
_entity.id
_entity.type
_entity.pdbx_description
1 polymer ?
#
loop_
_entity_poly.entity_id
_entity_poly.type
_entity_poly.pdbx_seq_one_letter_code
_entity_poly.pdbx_strand_id
1 'polypeptide(L)'
;MGHPNHLETTLGDKIPLSFQGGLALLEIRDGIKSPRVHRSPPQLWALDLILTPIPEESLPKTPLNVIDLSEESFGSMKFELLRDALRAARRSVAKDMAIIIRLFFPAESGYVARCDFLERRFEGCEAVKVAKSFLPPLSSVLAVPQILPSMSSLKPSSVSIVSQAIGGVLLKSTASHELGSILQELDREMENRLSFPWILQQQVKRRRVFWVQGREDFESSRRAYEAAWALGITLVVLDHPGHWLEDDRGPHAHLREAFVPTNIDIDDGFAQRIVNAVQNYPHPVDGITTISDVRLAGVAKACEILGLPTSPSAAYSIAGDKAATRNLEPKDSNDSFAVNSSADLDAVLAHRRGKLVYPLIVKPCTGWNSDCVSKVHDEPSLCAAVARASARHANSPNRSTGVVVEPYIDGPEVDANFVILNGEILFFDITDDFPSTADSSSSNETENDANFMETLMVVPSGLPLNEKEMMRECLRQSILRQGFESGVFHCEARVRHSTARYAPRDDNGLLDLQVSSVTGETKNATAEPSCYLHEVNARPPGYLNTVGVLLAYGVDYYAIRLLFSLGLAGEERVRALSHPFRGDGPQYTLGVTILPARRSGVMDTEDAVEELMDRHPWLRDCIVDHKTCKKRGDVVQGPESAELWWVAYATVASRVGRKDCLEKVQFVKDHFSYKLIGE
;
A
#
# COMPACT_ATOMS: atom_id res chain seq x y z
N MET A 1 -18.48 64.49 6.55
CA MET A 1 -17.37 63.57 6.83
C MET A 1 -17.94 62.16 6.70
N GLY A 2 -17.68 61.48 5.58
CA GLY A 2 -18.10 60.09 5.42
C GLY A 2 -17.25 59.24 6.37
N HIS A 3 -17.88 58.31 7.09
CA HIS A 3 -17.14 57.25 7.76
C HIS A 3 -16.25 56.56 6.72
N PRO A 4 -14.93 56.38 6.98
CA PRO A 4 -14.11 55.55 6.11
C PRO A 4 -14.75 54.17 6.03
N ASN A 5 -14.80 53.58 4.83
CA ASN A 5 -15.29 52.22 4.65
C ASN A 5 -14.53 51.31 5.62
N HIS A 6 -15.24 50.40 6.29
CA HIS A 6 -14.68 49.49 7.31
C HIS A 6 -13.45 48.69 6.80
N LEU A 7 -13.30 48.55 5.47
CA LEU A 7 -12.14 47.93 4.79
C LEU A 7 -10.87 48.80 4.76
N GLU A 8 -10.96 50.13 4.65
CA GLU A 8 -9.76 51.00 4.60
C GLU A 8 -9.03 51.02 5.94
N THR A 9 -9.74 50.79 7.06
CA THR A 9 -9.16 50.65 8.40
C THR A 9 -8.77 49.20 8.77
N THR A 10 -9.16 48.18 7.99
CA THR A 10 -8.87 46.76 8.26
C THR A 10 -7.85 46.10 7.32
N LEU A 11 -7.29 46.84 6.36
CA LEU A 11 -6.27 46.30 5.46
C LEU A 11 -5.01 45.81 6.19
N GLY A 12 -4.61 46.41 7.32
CA GLY A 12 -3.52 45.89 8.18
C GLY A 12 -2.29 45.43 7.38
N ASP A 13 -1.86 44.19 7.64
CA ASP A 13 -0.78 43.49 6.92
C ASP A 13 -1.30 42.64 5.72
N LYS A 14 -2.55 42.78 5.28
CA LYS A 14 -3.14 41.93 4.24
C LYS A 14 -2.93 42.50 2.82
N ILE A 15 -2.62 41.62 1.87
CA ILE A 15 -2.38 41.97 0.46
C ILE A 15 -3.66 41.73 -0.36
N PRO A 16 -4.24 42.74 -1.02
CA PRO A 16 -5.34 42.53 -1.97
C PRO A 16 -4.84 41.84 -3.24
N LEU A 17 -5.52 40.77 -3.65
CA LEU A 17 -5.27 39.98 -4.87
C LEU A 17 -6.50 40.02 -5.79
N SER A 18 -6.27 40.20 -7.09
CA SER A 18 -7.28 40.14 -8.14
C SER A 18 -7.10 38.85 -8.92
N PHE A 19 -8.21 38.21 -9.23
CA PHE A 19 -8.26 37.01 -10.05
C PHE A 19 -9.54 37.02 -10.90
N GLN A 20 -9.62 36.09 -11.85
CA GLN A 20 -10.75 36.03 -12.79
C GLN A 20 -12.08 35.76 -12.06
N GLY A 21 -12.84 36.83 -11.81
CA GLY A 21 -14.15 36.81 -11.17
C GLY A 21 -14.19 37.10 -9.67
N GLY A 22 -13.21 37.81 -9.10
CA GLY A 22 -13.30 38.33 -7.73
C GLY A 22 -12.03 38.99 -7.17
N LEU A 23 -12.12 39.47 -5.93
CA LEU A 23 -11.00 39.99 -5.13
C LEU A 23 -10.87 39.17 -3.83
N ALA A 24 -9.65 38.97 -3.36
CA ALA A 24 -9.35 38.31 -2.08
C ALA A 24 -8.29 39.08 -1.30
N LEU A 25 -8.34 39.00 0.03
CA LEU A 25 -7.25 39.42 0.90
C LEU A 25 -6.35 38.22 1.19
N LEU A 26 -5.06 38.36 0.93
CA LEU A 26 -4.03 37.41 1.31
C LEU A 26 -3.38 37.86 2.62
N GLU A 27 -3.43 36.99 3.62
CA GLU A 27 -2.62 37.09 4.83
C GLU A 27 -1.52 36.03 4.80
N ILE A 28 -0.30 36.44 5.14
CA ILE A 28 0.87 35.55 5.23
C ILE A 28 1.19 35.34 6.69
N ARG A 29 1.22 34.08 7.14
CA ARG A 29 1.65 33.71 8.50
C ARG A 29 2.83 32.75 8.46
N ASP A 30 3.67 32.83 9.48
CA ASP A 30 4.70 31.83 9.74
C ASP A 30 4.02 30.50 10.04
N GLY A 31 4.31 29.48 9.23
CA GLY A 31 3.98 28.09 9.54
C GLY A 31 5.04 27.52 10.48
N ILE A 32 4.65 26.55 11.33
CA ILE A 32 5.56 25.96 12.32
C ILE A 32 6.81 25.34 11.65
N LYS A 33 7.96 25.43 12.35
CA LYS A 33 9.22 24.73 12.01
C LYS A 33 8.98 23.22 11.99
N SER A 34 9.62 22.45 11.10
CA SER A 34 9.53 20.98 11.14
C SER A 34 9.64 20.46 12.59
N PRO A 35 8.88 19.42 12.95
CA PRO A 35 8.90 18.81 14.27
C PRO A 35 10.31 18.60 14.83
N ARG A 36 10.43 18.80 16.15
CA ARG A 36 11.65 18.53 16.92
C ARG A 36 11.93 17.01 16.94
N VAL A 37 12.53 16.47 15.87
CA VAL A 37 13.16 15.14 15.91
C VAL A 37 14.60 15.30 16.42
N HIS A 38 15.17 14.22 16.98
CA HIS A 38 16.56 14.10 17.46
C HIS A 38 17.68 14.52 16.47
N ARG A 39 17.35 15.01 15.27
CA ARG A 39 18.25 15.80 14.43
C ARG A 39 17.83 17.26 14.51
N SER A 40 18.56 18.03 15.32
CA SER A 40 18.75 19.46 15.04
C SER A 40 19.75 19.55 13.87
N PRO A 41 19.43 20.18 12.73
CA PRO A 41 18.28 21.06 12.41
C PRO A 41 17.04 20.38 11.73
N PRO A 42 15.88 21.08 11.68
CA PRO A 42 14.71 20.67 10.89
C PRO A 42 15.01 20.56 9.39
N GLN A 43 14.37 19.64 8.65
CA GLN A 43 14.56 19.50 7.19
C GLN A 43 13.66 20.43 6.35
N LEU A 44 12.55 20.93 6.92
CA LEU A 44 11.64 21.88 6.26
C LEU A 44 11.12 22.97 7.21
N TRP A 45 10.62 24.05 6.63
CA TRP A 45 9.74 25.02 7.27
C TRP A 45 8.59 25.37 6.33
N ALA A 46 7.54 26.02 6.84
CA ALA A 46 6.35 26.29 6.08
C ALA A 46 5.84 27.73 6.22
N LEU A 47 5.04 28.16 5.25
CA LEU A 47 4.38 29.46 5.23
C LEU A 47 2.91 29.27 4.87
N ASP A 48 2.02 29.89 5.64
CA ASP A 48 0.58 29.83 5.44
C ASP A 48 0.11 31.05 4.65
N LEU A 49 -0.52 30.78 3.51
CA LEU A 49 -1.25 31.74 2.69
C LEU A 49 -2.73 31.60 3.00
N ILE A 50 -3.30 32.60 3.67
CA ILE A 50 -4.71 32.61 4.06
C ILE A 50 -5.44 33.58 3.14
N LEU A 51 -6.30 33.02 2.30
CA LEU A 51 -7.10 33.73 1.34
C LEU A 51 -8.51 33.94 1.92
N THR A 52 -8.87 35.19 2.15
CA THR A 52 -10.23 35.60 2.54
C THR A 52 -10.91 36.29 1.35
N PRO A 53 -11.95 35.68 0.74
CA PRO A 53 -12.67 36.31 -0.36
C PRO A 53 -13.34 37.62 0.07
N ILE A 54 -13.35 38.64 -0.79
CA ILE A 54 -14.05 39.91 -0.55
C ILE A 54 -15.39 39.89 -1.30
N PRO A 55 -16.54 40.03 -0.64
CA PRO A 55 -17.83 40.20 -1.31
C PRO A 55 -17.84 41.43 -2.21
N GLU A 56 -18.49 41.36 -3.39
CA GLU A 56 -18.59 42.51 -4.32
C GLU A 56 -19.16 43.77 -3.64
N GLU A 57 -20.13 43.60 -2.75
CA GLU A 57 -20.78 44.67 -1.98
C GLU A 57 -19.83 45.37 -0.99
N SER A 58 -18.73 44.69 -0.63
CA SER A 58 -17.72 45.19 0.32
C SER A 58 -16.51 45.83 -0.38
N LEU A 59 -16.54 45.95 -1.71
CA LEU A 59 -15.43 46.54 -2.46
C LEU A 59 -15.28 48.05 -2.18
N PRO A 60 -14.05 48.54 -1.94
CA PRO A 60 -13.83 49.97 -1.77
C PRO A 60 -14.14 50.75 -3.05
N LYS A 61 -14.65 51.98 -2.89
CA LYS A 61 -14.92 52.90 -4.00
C LYS A 61 -13.64 53.50 -4.61
N THR A 62 -12.52 53.32 -3.92
CA THR A 62 -11.16 53.76 -4.27
C THR A 62 -10.37 52.59 -4.88
N PRO A 63 -9.55 52.82 -5.93
CA PRO A 63 -8.77 51.76 -6.56
C PRO A 63 -7.74 51.18 -5.59
N LEU A 64 -7.84 49.88 -5.32
CA LEU A 64 -6.83 49.13 -4.58
C LEU A 64 -5.60 48.90 -5.47
N ASN A 65 -4.41 48.90 -4.86
CA ASN A 65 -3.20 48.48 -5.55
C ASN A 65 -3.14 46.94 -5.48
N VAL A 66 -3.69 46.29 -6.50
CA VAL A 66 -3.94 44.85 -6.49
C VAL A 66 -2.85 44.11 -7.27
N ILE A 67 -2.38 42.96 -6.75
CA ILE A 67 -1.54 42.05 -7.53
C ILE A 67 -2.46 41.24 -8.45
N ASP A 68 -2.32 41.41 -9.75
CA ASP A 68 -3.05 40.66 -10.76
C ASP A 68 -2.41 39.28 -10.97
N LEU A 69 -3.19 38.22 -10.73
CA LEU A 69 -2.78 36.84 -10.95
C LEU A 69 -3.41 36.27 -12.24
N SER A 70 -3.37 37.05 -13.33
CA SER A 70 -3.93 36.66 -14.63
C SER A 70 -3.20 35.46 -15.26
N GLU A 71 -3.96 34.63 -15.97
CA GLU A 71 -3.56 33.29 -16.44
C GLU A 71 -2.30 33.27 -17.32
N GLU A 72 -1.96 34.38 -17.97
CA GLU A 72 -0.81 34.50 -18.89
C GLU A 72 0.55 34.66 -18.17
N SER A 73 0.56 35.01 -16.88
CA SER A 73 1.80 35.32 -16.14
C SER A 73 2.45 34.12 -15.44
N PHE A 74 1.80 32.94 -15.39
CA PHE A 74 2.12 31.89 -14.39
C PHE A 74 2.04 30.44 -14.89
N GLY A 75 2.76 30.10 -15.96
CA GLY A 75 2.82 28.72 -16.51
C GLY A 75 3.57 27.68 -15.67
N SER A 76 3.78 27.86 -14.35
CA SER A 76 4.52 26.89 -13.51
C SER A 76 3.60 26.18 -12.51
N MET A 77 3.83 24.88 -12.28
CA MET A 77 3.07 23.99 -11.39
C MET A 77 2.87 24.54 -9.96
N LYS A 78 3.77 25.41 -9.49
CA LYS A 78 3.69 26.12 -8.19
C LYS A 78 2.45 27.02 -8.07
N PHE A 79 2.00 27.57 -9.19
CA PHE A 79 0.85 28.47 -9.26
C PHE A 79 -0.45 27.75 -9.58
N GLU A 80 -0.43 26.46 -9.96
CA GLU A 80 -1.66 25.66 -10.12
C GLU A 80 -2.37 25.48 -8.78
N LEU A 81 -1.63 25.15 -7.72
CA LEU A 81 -2.18 25.02 -6.36
C LEU A 81 -2.81 26.34 -5.88
N LEU A 82 -2.14 27.48 -6.16
CA LEU A 82 -2.67 28.81 -5.88
C LEU A 82 -3.91 29.12 -6.72
N ARG A 83 -3.91 28.75 -8.00
CA ARG A 83 -5.06 28.92 -8.90
C ARG A 83 -6.26 28.11 -8.42
N ASP A 84 -6.04 26.87 -7.98
CA ASP A 84 -7.10 26.02 -7.44
C ASP A 84 -7.65 26.56 -6.13
N ALA A 85 -6.79 27.12 -5.28
CA ALA A 85 -7.22 27.83 -4.08
C ALA A 85 -8.07 29.06 -4.39
N LEU A 86 -7.68 29.87 -5.38
CA LEU A 86 -8.45 31.04 -5.82
C LEU A 86 -9.78 30.65 -6.47
N ARG A 87 -9.82 29.57 -7.27
CA ARG A 87 -11.06 29.00 -7.80
C ARG A 87 -11.98 28.49 -6.69
N ALA A 88 -11.42 27.92 -5.63
CA ALA A 88 -12.18 27.55 -4.44
C ALA A 88 -12.69 28.80 -3.70
N ALA A 89 -11.89 29.86 -3.62
CA ALA A 89 -12.25 31.13 -2.94
C ALA A 89 -13.50 31.75 -3.56
N ARG A 90 -13.56 31.74 -4.89
CA ARG A 90 -14.71 32.21 -5.65
C ARG A 90 -16.02 31.50 -5.28
N ARG A 91 -15.99 30.19 -5.03
CA ARG A 91 -17.20 29.42 -4.67
C ARG A 91 -17.64 29.67 -3.22
N SER A 92 -16.73 30.21 -2.40
CA SER A 92 -16.90 30.36 -0.95
C SER A 92 -17.27 31.78 -0.50
N VAL A 93 -17.32 32.75 -1.42
CA VAL A 93 -17.59 34.18 -1.15
C VAL A 93 -18.88 34.41 -0.35
N ALA A 94 -19.86 33.51 -0.45
CA ALA A 94 -21.15 33.62 0.25
C ALA A 94 -21.18 33.02 1.68
N LYS A 95 -20.07 32.45 2.22
CA LYS A 95 -20.10 31.56 3.40
C LYS A 95 -19.12 31.89 4.54
N ASP A 96 -18.44 33.03 4.55
CA ASP A 96 -17.39 33.37 5.56
C ASP A 96 -16.38 32.23 5.80
N MET A 97 -15.88 31.67 4.70
CA MET A 97 -14.88 30.60 4.72
C MET A 97 -13.51 31.15 4.32
N ALA A 98 -12.48 30.74 5.06
CA ALA A 98 -11.10 30.97 4.70
C ALA A 98 -10.57 29.81 3.85
N ILE A 99 -9.62 30.11 2.96
CA ILE A 99 -8.88 29.10 2.20
C ILE A 99 -7.42 29.22 2.54
N ILE A 100 -6.84 28.07 2.90
CA ILE A 100 -5.49 28.01 3.43
C ILE A 100 -4.65 27.17 2.49
N ILE A 101 -3.54 27.75 2.05
CA ILE A 101 -2.46 27.03 1.38
C ILE A 101 -1.26 27.06 2.30
N ARG A 102 -0.71 25.90 2.64
CA ARG A 102 0.58 25.82 3.31
C ARG A 102 1.65 25.46 2.29
N LEU A 103 2.63 26.34 2.12
CA LEU A 103 3.78 26.13 1.24
C LEU A 103 4.97 25.62 2.04
N PHE A 104 5.71 24.67 1.49
CA PHE A 104 6.88 24.07 2.13
C PHE A 104 8.18 24.53 1.50
N PHE A 105 9.17 24.72 2.36
CA PHE A 105 10.51 25.17 2.01
C PHE A 105 11.55 24.26 2.65
N PRO A 106 12.63 23.92 1.91
CA PRO A 106 13.72 23.14 2.47
C PRO A 106 14.50 24.00 3.47
N ALA A 107 14.72 23.47 4.66
CA ALA A 107 15.59 24.09 5.67
C ALA A 107 17.07 23.66 5.51
N GLU A 108 17.32 22.61 4.74
CA GLU A 108 18.65 22.10 4.42
C GLU A 108 18.82 21.89 2.92
N SER A 109 20.08 21.90 2.46
CA SER A 109 20.41 21.58 1.07
C SER A 109 20.73 20.10 0.92
N GLY A 110 20.37 19.51 -0.22
CA GLY A 110 20.68 18.11 -0.49
C GLY A 110 19.87 17.56 -1.66
N TYR A 111 19.70 16.25 -1.68
CA TYR A 111 19.01 15.53 -2.76
C TYR A 111 17.74 14.89 -2.24
N VAL A 112 16.66 15.00 -3.01
CA VAL A 112 15.34 14.54 -2.59
C VAL A 112 15.28 13.02 -2.75
N ALA A 113 14.94 12.31 -1.69
CA ALA A 113 14.84 10.85 -1.67
C ALA A 113 13.79 10.33 -2.67
N ARG A 114 12.67 11.08 -2.78
CA ARG A 114 11.53 10.78 -3.65
C ARG A 114 10.73 12.06 -3.93
N CYS A 115 10.42 12.35 -5.20
CA CYS A 115 9.90 13.66 -5.56
C CYS A 115 8.42 13.88 -5.20
N ASP A 116 7.58 12.84 -5.12
CA ASP A 116 6.13 12.93 -4.83
C ASP A 116 5.81 12.74 -3.34
N PHE A 117 6.78 12.98 -2.46
CA PHE A 117 6.64 12.65 -1.04
C PHE A 117 5.47 13.37 -0.35
N LEU A 118 5.11 14.58 -0.76
CA LEU A 118 3.98 15.30 -0.19
C LEU A 118 2.66 14.61 -0.54
N GLU A 119 2.47 14.26 -1.82
CA GLU A 119 1.31 13.52 -2.31
C GLU A 119 1.15 12.21 -1.53
N ARG A 120 2.22 11.41 -1.43
CA ARG A 120 2.18 10.11 -0.75
C ARG A 120 1.91 10.26 0.75
N ARG A 121 2.54 11.22 1.42
CA ARG A 121 2.49 11.32 2.90
C ARG A 121 1.21 12.00 3.41
N PHE A 122 0.58 12.86 2.62
CA PHE A 122 -0.71 13.51 2.96
C PHE A 122 -1.94 12.82 2.37
N GLU A 123 -1.79 11.71 1.65
CA GLU A 123 -2.94 10.93 1.19
C GLU A 123 -3.79 10.45 2.39
N GLY A 124 -5.10 10.68 2.30
CA GLY A 124 -6.05 10.40 3.37
C GLY A 124 -6.04 11.36 4.56
N CYS A 125 -5.22 12.44 4.57
CA CYS A 125 -5.22 13.44 5.63
C CYS A 125 -6.52 14.26 5.64
N GLU A 126 -7.27 14.28 6.75
CA GLU A 126 -8.63 14.85 6.79
C GLU A 126 -8.67 16.36 6.51
N ALA A 127 -7.70 17.11 7.03
CA ALA A 127 -7.61 18.56 6.85
C ALA A 127 -7.21 18.95 5.42
N VAL A 128 -6.53 18.07 4.68
CA VAL A 128 -5.92 18.37 3.38
C VAL A 128 -6.85 17.95 2.26
N LYS A 129 -7.13 18.88 1.36
CA LYS A 129 -7.88 18.64 0.13
C LYS A 129 -6.96 18.17 -1.00
N VAL A 130 -5.82 18.84 -1.16
CA VAL A 130 -4.82 18.53 -2.19
C VAL A 130 -3.43 18.70 -1.58
N ALA A 131 -2.55 17.74 -1.83
CA ALA A 131 -1.11 17.89 -1.60
C ALA A 131 -0.40 17.84 -2.95
N LYS A 132 0.64 18.66 -3.13
CA LYS A 132 1.39 18.70 -4.38
C LYS A 132 2.85 19.01 -4.13
N SER A 133 3.73 18.15 -4.64
CA SER A 133 5.15 18.45 -4.77
C SER A 133 5.41 19.20 -6.07
N PHE A 134 6.33 20.16 -6.01
CA PHE A 134 6.79 20.94 -7.17
C PHE A 134 8.13 20.45 -7.72
N LEU A 135 8.61 19.32 -7.22
CA LEU A 135 9.92 18.77 -7.53
C LEU A 135 9.79 17.72 -8.65
N PRO A 136 10.59 17.81 -9.74
CA PRO A 136 10.76 16.68 -10.64
C PRO A 136 11.58 15.55 -9.97
N PRO A 137 11.55 14.33 -10.53
CA PRO A 137 12.42 13.24 -10.06
C PRO A 137 13.91 13.64 -10.05
N LEU A 138 14.66 13.13 -9.06
CA LEU A 138 16.10 13.38 -8.89
C LEU A 138 16.48 14.84 -8.58
N SER A 139 15.53 15.65 -8.12
CA SER A 139 15.79 17.03 -7.74
C SER A 139 16.78 17.15 -6.58
N SER A 140 17.64 18.16 -6.67
CA SER A 140 18.33 18.74 -5.52
C SER A 140 17.57 19.96 -5.02
N VAL A 141 17.62 20.20 -3.71
CA VAL A 141 17.06 21.39 -3.06
C VAL A 141 18.17 22.19 -2.40
N LEU A 142 17.99 23.51 -2.37
CA LEU A 142 18.87 24.43 -1.64
C LEU A 142 18.11 24.97 -0.44
N ALA A 143 18.76 25.01 0.71
CA ALA A 143 18.20 25.56 1.94
C ALA A 143 17.72 27.00 1.69
N VAL A 144 16.47 27.26 2.04
CA VAL A 144 15.89 28.60 1.99
C VAL A 144 15.93 29.16 3.41
N PRO A 145 16.63 30.27 3.67
CA PRO A 145 16.62 30.90 4.97
C PRO A 145 15.20 31.31 5.36
N GLN A 146 14.81 31.06 6.61
CA GLN A 146 13.57 31.56 7.17
C GLN A 146 13.71 33.08 7.42
N ILE A 147 13.53 33.87 6.37
CA ILE A 147 13.47 35.33 6.44
C ILE A 147 12.01 35.71 6.24
N LEU A 148 11.30 36.02 7.33
CA LEU A 148 10.01 36.68 7.27
C LEU A 148 10.22 38.05 6.61
N PRO A 149 9.63 38.34 5.45
CA PRO A 149 9.57 39.71 4.97
C PRO A 149 8.80 40.54 6.01
N SER A 150 9.32 41.69 6.41
CA SER A 150 8.51 42.68 7.12
C SER A 150 7.31 43.01 6.23
N MET A 151 6.08 42.82 6.73
CA MET A 151 4.84 42.96 5.93
C MET A 151 4.71 44.35 5.29
N SER A 152 5.23 45.39 5.94
CA SER A 152 5.30 46.76 5.43
C SER A 152 6.30 46.97 4.27
N SER A 153 7.02 45.93 3.84
CA SER A 153 8.01 45.94 2.76
C SER A 153 7.69 44.98 1.59
N LEU A 154 6.53 44.30 1.63
CA LEU A 154 6.10 43.35 0.60
C LEU A 154 5.82 44.05 -0.74
N LYS A 155 6.89 44.28 -1.50
CA LYS A 155 6.83 44.70 -2.92
C LYS A 155 6.36 43.53 -3.80
N PRO A 156 5.96 43.76 -5.06
CA PRO A 156 5.68 42.71 -6.04
C PRO A 156 6.80 41.65 -6.19
N SER A 157 8.03 41.99 -5.82
CA SER A 157 9.18 41.08 -5.73
C SER A 157 9.06 39.99 -4.65
N SER A 158 8.06 40.04 -3.77
CA SER A 158 7.85 39.08 -2.67
C SER A 158 7.17 37.78 -3.10
N VAL A 159 6.61 37.76 -4.31
CA VAL A 159 6.23 36.53 -5.03
C VAL A 159 7.46 35.63 -5.28
N SER A 160 8.69 36.16 -5.16
CA SER A 160 9.94 35.39 -5.29
C SER A 160 10.21 34.41 -4.14
N ILE A 161 9.60 34.58 -2.96
CA ILE A 161 9.74 33.56 -1.91
C ILE A 161 8.82 32.38 -2.22
N VAL A 162 7.59 32.63 -2.67
CA VAL A 162 6.64 31.58 -3.10
C VAL A 162 7.23 30.74 -4.24
N SER A 163 8.01 31.34 -5.14
CA SER A 163 8.69 30.60 -6.21
C SER A 163 9.82 29.68 -5.71
N GLN A 164 10.27 29.81 -4.47
CA GLN A 164 11.25 28.91 -3.84
C GLN A 164 10.59 27.73 -3.11
N ALA A 165 9.25 27.69 -3.04
CA ALA A 165 8.54 26.56 -2.46
C ALA A 165 8.82 25.28 -3.25
N ILE A 166 8.95 24.18 -2.53
CA ILE A 166 9.17 22.83 -3.08
C ILE A 166 7.88 22.02 -3.18
N GLY A 167 6.80 22.53 -2.60
CA GLY A 167 5.47 21.95 -2.66
C GLY A 167 4.50 22.72 -1.77
N GLY A 168 3.27 22.25 -1.71
CA GLY A 168 2.26 22.79 -0.82
C GLY A 168 1.08 21.86 -0.59
N VAL A 169 0.31 22.17 0.45
CA VAL A 169 -1.01 21.56 0.70
C VAL A 169 -2.09 22.64 0.66
N LEU A 170 -3.20 22.33 0.01
CA LEU A 170 -4.44 23.09 0.04
C LEU A 170 -5.39 22.41 1.02
N LEU A 171 -5.89 23.17 2.00
CA LEU A 171 -6.81 22.65 3.01
C LEU A 171 -8.24 22.60 2.48
N LYS A 172 -9.07 21.75 3.09
CA LYS A 172 -10.53 21.84 2.92
C LYS A 172 -11.01 23.21 3.41
N SER A 173 -12.05 23.75 2.81
CA SER A 173 -12.57 25.07 3.19
C SER A 173 -13.06 25.05 4.64
N THR A 174 -12.64 26.03 5.44
CA THR A 174 -12.87 26.07 6.88
C THR A 174 -13.50 27.41 7.25
N ALA A 175 -14.38 27.42 8.24
CA ALA A 175 -14.99 28.66 8.71
C ALA A 175 -13.92 29.54 9.35
N SER A 176 -13.98 30.86 9.12
CA SER A 176 -12.94 31.80 9.56
C SER A 176 -12.61 31.71 11.07
N HIS A 177 -13.58 31.34 11.91
CA HIS A 177 -13.39 31.20 13.37
C HIS A 177 -12.66 29.91 13.80
N GLU A 178 -12.58 28.89 12.95
CA GLU A 178 -11.88 27.63 13.23
C GLU A 178 -10.41 27.64 12.75
N LEU A 179 -9.97 28.74 12.14
CA LEU A 179 -8.65 28.90 11.52
C LEU A 179 -7.48 28.52 12.45
N GLY A 180 -7.53 28.91 13.73
CA GLY A 180 -6.46 28.58 14.68
C GLY A 180 -6.37 27.08 14.95
N SER A 181 -7.52 26.40 15.08
CA SER A 181 -7.61 24.97 15.36
C SER A 181 -7.11 24.14 14.17
N ILE A 182 -7.55 24.47 12.95
CA ILE A 182 -7.15 23.72 11.75
C ILE A 182 -5.65 23.88 11.43
N LEU A 183 -5.06 25.05 11.70
CA LEU A 183 -3.63 25.26 11.54
C LEU A 183 -2.83 24.44 12.55
N GLN A 184 -3.28 24.39 13.81
CA GLN A 184 -2.65 23.55 14.84
C GLN A 184 -2.76 22.06 14.51
N GLU A 185 -3.90 21.63 13.97
CA GLU A 185 -4.08 20.26 13.48
C GLU A 185 -3.12 19.96 12.33
N LEU A 186 -2.99 20.88 11.38
CA LEU A 186 -2.06 20.73 10.25
C LEU A 186 -0.60 20.67 10.70
N ASP A 187 -0.22 21.44 11.74
CA ASP A 187 1.10 21.36 12.34
C ASP A 187 1.38 19.96 12.91
N ARG A 188 0.39 19.37 13.59
CA ARG A 188 0.47 17.98 14.08
C ARG A 188 0.57 16.97 12.94
N GLU A 189 -0.22 17.13 11.89
CA GLU A 189 -0.17 16.23 10.73
C GLU A 189 1.16 16.35 9.98
N MET A 190 1.73 17.55 9.87
CA MET A 190 3.09 17.74 9.36
C MET A 190 4.12 17.04 10.24
N GLU A 191 4.00 17.16 11.56
CA GLU A 191 4.87 16.47 12.49
C GLU A 191 4.82 14.95 12.28
N ASN A 192 3.61 14.41 12.22
CA ASN A 192 3.38 12.99 12.07
C ASN A 192 3.87 12.47 10.72
N ARG A 193 3.56 13.20 9.64
CA ARG A 193 3.73 12.71 8.27
C ARG A 193 5.09 13.04 7.66
N LEU A 194 5.73 14.15 8.02
CA LEU A 194 6.99 14.57 7.39
C LEU A 194 8.23 14.32 8.25
N SER A 195 8.10 13.62 9.38
CA SER A 195 9.24 13.21 10.22
C SER A 195 9.99 11.98 9.67
N PHE A 196 10.58 12.11 8.49
CA PHE A 196 11.47 11.10 7.90
C PHE A 196 12.59 11.79 7.12
N PRO A 197 13.74 11.14 6.87
CA PRO A 197 14.89 11.81 6.25
C PRO A 197 14.73 11.88 4.72
N TRP A 198 13.90 12.81 4.23
CA TRP A 198 13.59 12.94 2.80
C TRP A 198 14.62 13.77 2.01
N ILE A 199 15.50 14.50 2.69
CA ILE A 199 16.71 15.10 2.12
C ILE A 199 17.92 14.20 2.43
N LEU A 200 18.62 13.80 1.39
CA LEU A 200 19.83 12.98 1.41
C LEU A 200 21.08 13.82 1.15
N GLN A 201 22.21 13.35 1.67
CA GLN A 201 23.49 14.03 1.47
C GLN A 201 24.17 13.61 0.16
N GLN A 202 23.92 12.38 -0.29
CA GLN A 202 24.52 11.86 -1.52
C GLN A 202 23.63 12.13 -2.73
N GLN A 203 24.26 12.41 -3.87
CA GLN A 203 23.55 12.63 -5.12
C GLN A 203 22.83 11.36 -5.56
N VAL A 204 21.51 11.47 -5.72
CA VAL A 204 20.70 10.43 -6.34
C VAL A 204 20.87 10.50 -7.85
N LYS A 205 21.28 9.40 -8.46
CA LYS A 205 21.42 9.26 -9.92
C LYS A 205 20.25 8.49 -10.50
N ARG A 206 19.92 8.78 -11.76
CA ARG A 206 18.99 7.98 -12.55
C ARG A 206 19.54 6.55 -12.67
N ARG A 207 18.66 5.56 -12.47
CA ARG A 207 18.99 4.14 -12.57
C ARG A 207 18.00 3.44 -13.48
N ARG A 208 18.46 2.42 -14.20
CA ARG A 208 17.62 1.62 -15.09
C ARG A 208 17.36 0.24 -14.50
N VAL A 209 16.08 -0.11 -14.38
CA VAL A 209 15.65 -1.39 -13.83
C VAL A 209 14.83 -2.14 -14.87
N PHE A 210 15.19 -3.39 -15.13
CA PHE A 210 14.34 -4.31 -15.86
C PHE A 210 13.26 -4.85 -14.94
N TRP A 211 11.99 -4.66 -15.30
CA TRP A 211 10.87 -5.28 -14.62
C TRP A 211 10.38 -6.48 -15.43
N VAL A 212 10.60 -7.68 -14.88
CA VAL A 212 10.12 -8.94 -15.45
C VAL A 212 8.69 -9.21 -14.98
N GLN A 213 7.77 -9.38 -15.94
CA GLN A 213 6.31 -9.45 -15.72
C GLN A 213 5.70 -8.10 -15.29
N GLY A 214 5.21 -7.32 -16.28
CA GLY A 214 4.69 -5.96 -16.17
C GLY A 214 3.27 -5.82 -15.57
N ARG A 215 2.77 -6.89 -14.94
CA ARG A 215 1.43 -7.03 -14.33
C ARG A 215 0.27 -7.02 -15.33
N GLU A 216 -0.85 -7.59 -14.91
CA GLU A 216 -2.01 -7.85 -15.78
C GLU A 216 -2.72 -6.60 -16.29
N ASP A 217 -2.76 -5.53 -15.48
CA ASP A 217 -3.41 -4.27 -15.82
C ASP A 217 -2.78 -3.08 -15.09
N PHE A 218 -3.12 -1.87 -15.55
CA PHE A 218 -2.61 -0.62 -14.99
C PHE A 218 -3.15 -0.36 -13.58
N GLU A 219 -4.43 -0.56 -13.32
CA GLU A 219 -5.08 -0.25 -12.05
C GLU A 219 -4.46 -1.02 -10.87
N SER A 220 -4.21 -2.32 -11.06
CA SER A 220 -3.58 -3.24 -10.09
C SER A 220 -2.05 -3.11 -10.03
N SER A 221 -1.45 -2.14 -10.73
CA SER A 221 0.01 -1.94 -10.77
C SER A 221 0.45 -0.48 -10.73
N ARG A 222 -0.50 0.46 -10.81
CA ARG A 222 -0.30 1.91 -10.90
C ARG A 222 0.72 2.42 -9.89
N ARG A 223 0.58 2.04 -8.62
CA ARG A 223 1.44 2.50 -7.53
C ARG A 223 2.93 2.17 -7.75
N ALA A 224 3.22 1.03 -8.35
CA ALA A 224 4.59 0.64 -8.61
C ALA A 224 5.21 1.42 -9.79
N TYR A 225 4.43 1.75 -10.82
CA TYR A 225 4.88 2.64 -11.89
C TYR A 225 5.01 4.10 -11.43
N GLU A 226 4.06 4.61 -10.65
CA GLU A 226 4.14 5.92 -9.97
C GLU A 226 5.41 6.00 -9.11
N ALA A 227 5.73 4.92 -8.38
CA ALA A 227 6.92 4.82 -7.57
C ALA A 227 8.22 4.86 -8.37
N ALA A 228 8.31 4.11 -9.47
CA ALA A 228 9.49 4.12 -10.32
C ALA A 228 9.77 5.53 -10.87
N TRP A 229 8.74 6.21 -11.39
CA TRP A 229 8.85 7.59 -11.84
C TRP A 229 9.34 8.52 -10.71
N ALA A 230 8.71 8.46 -9.54
CA ALA A 230 9.02 9.36 -8.43
C ALA A 230 10.42 9.16 -7.84
N LEU A 231 10.96 7.94 -7.93
CA LEU A 231 12.33 7.60 -7.54
C LEU A 231 13.37 7.96 -8.62
N GLY A 232 12.93 8.41 -9.80
CA GLY A 232 13.80 8.64 -10.95
C GLY A 232 14.39 7.35 -11.53
N ILE A 233 13.67 6.24 -11.40
CA ILE A 233 14.03 4.95 -11.99
C ILE A 233 13.42 4.88 -13.39
N THR A 234 14.27 4.56 -14.36
CA THR A 234 13.86 4.26 -15.73
C THR A 234 13.52 2.77 -15.82
N LEU A 235 12.28 2.44 -16.19
CA LEU A 235 11.84 1.06 -16.32
C LEU A 235 11.99 0.55 -17.75
N VAL A 236 12.51 -0.66 -17.90
CA VAL A 236 12.38 -1.47 -19.11
C VAL A 236 11.51 -2.67 -18.75
N VAL A 237 10.42 -2.87 -19.48
CA VAL A 237 9.48 -3.96 -19.18
C VAL A 237 9.81 -5.16 -20.04
N LEU A 238 9.98 -6.32 -19.42
CA LEU A 238 10.21 -7.59 -20.10
C LEU A 238 9.02 -8.52 -19.86
N ASP A 239 8.26 -8.79 -20.92
CA ASP A 239 7.03 -9.58 -20.85
C ASP A 239 6.70 -10.23 -22.19
N HIS A 240 5.67 -11.08 -22.21
CA HIS A 240 5.19 -11.78 -23.40
C HIS A 240 4.73 -10.82 -24.51
N PRO A 241 4.92 -11.16 -25.79
CA PRO A 241 4.31 -10.43 -26.90
C PRO A 241 2.78 -10.37 -26.74
N GLY A 242 2.17 -9.22 -27.05
CA GLY A 242 0.76 -8.93 -26.89
C GLY A 242 0.38 -8.28 -25.56
N HIS A 243 1.34 -8.05 -24.65
CA HIS A 243 1.09 -7.38 -23.38
C HIS A 243 0.61 -5.93 -23.55
N TRP A 244 -0.22 -5.41 -22.65
CA TRP A 244 -0.82 -4.05 -22.73
C TRP A 244 0.22 -2.90 -22.68
N LEU A 245 1.46 -3.20 -22.30
CA LEU A 245 2.58 -2.27 -22.33
C LEU A 245 3.39 -2.34 -23.63
N GLU A 246 3.12 -3.25 -24.56
CA GLU A 246 3.93 -3.41 -25.77
C GLU A 246 3.83 -2.21 -26.73
N ASP A 247 2.66 -1.57 -26.83
CA ASP A 247 2.45 -0.45 -27.77
C ASP A 247 3.16 0.84 -27.33
N ASP A 248 4.21 1.23 -28.05
CA ASP A 248 4.98 2.47 -27.85
C ASP A 248 4.16 3.75 -28.08
N ARG A 249 2.98 3.65 -28.71
CA ARG A 249 2.06 4.78 -28.92
C ARG A 249 0.81 4.68 -28.06
N GLY A 250 0.73 3.65 -27.21
CA GLY A 250 -0.38 3.43 -26.31
C GLY A 250 -0.43 4.47 -25.18
N PRO A 251 -1.57 4.60 -24.49
CA PRO A 251 -1.75 5.57 -23.42
C PRO A 251 -0.75 5.39 -22.26
N HIS A 252 -0.22 4.18 -22.09
CA HIS A 252 0.68 3.81 -21.00
C HIS A 252 2.16 3.71 -21.42
N ALA A 253 2.51 4.07 -22.66
CA ALA A 253 3.90 4.01 -23.14
C ALA A 253 4.87 4.82 -22.24
N HIS A 254 4.38 5.93 -21.67
CA HIS A 254 5.14 6.81 -20.79
C HIS A 254 5.57 6.18 -19.45
N LEU A 255 5.04 5.01 -19.08
CA LEU A 255 5.40 4.30 -17.84
C LEU A 255 6.75 3.57 -17.93
N ARG A 256 7.31 3.43 -19.14
CA ARG A 256 8.53 2.69 -19.42
C ARG A 256 9.36 3.38 -20.49
N GLU A 257 10.65 3.07 -20.54
CA GLU A 257 11.54 3.47 -21.62
C GLU A 257 11.42 2.55 -22.84
N ALA A 258 11.29 1.24 -22.60
CA ALA A 258 11.19 0.24 -23.65
C ALA A 258 10.43 -1.00 -23.16
N PHE A 259 9.77 -1.68 -24.09
CA PHE A 259 9.22 -3.02 -23.90
C PHE A 259 10.09 -4.03 -24.66
N VAL A 260 10.50 -5.10 -23.99
CA VAL A 260 11.33 -6.15 -24.57
C VAL A 260 10.50 -7.44 -24.64
N PRO A 261 9.88 -7.74 -25.81
CA PRO A 261 9.03 -8.90 -25.97
C PRO A 261 9.85 -10.19 -25.79
N THR A 262 9.53 -10.95 -24.74
CA THR A 262 10.29 -12.13 -24.32
C THR A 262 9.33 -13.18 -23.79
N ASN A 263 9.57 -14.46 -24.10
CA ASN A 263 8.86 -15.52 -23.40
C ASN A 263 9.29 -15.53 -21.92
N ILE A 264 8.33 -15.30 -21.02
CA ILE A 264 8.53 -15.30 -19.56
C ILE A 264 7.96 -16.53 -18.86
N ASP A 265 7.78 -17.63 -19.59
CA ASP A 265 7.53 -18.95 -19.03
C ASP A 265 8.68 -19.37 -18.12
N ILE A 266 8.38 -20.10 -17.05
CA ILE A 266 9.35 -20.50 -16.03
C ILE A 266 9.78 -21.94 -16.34
N ASP A 267 10.63 -22.07 -17.35
CA ASP A 267 11.33 -23.30 -17.72
C ASP A 267 12.84 -23.15 -17.44
N ASP A 268 13.62 -24.20 -17.72
CA ASP A 268 15.08 -24.21 -17.53
C ASP A 268 15.80 -23.05 -18.27
N GLY A 269 15.18 -22.49 -19.32
CA GLY A 269 15.73 -21.38 -20.11
C GLY A 269 15.36 -19.99 -19.59
N PHE A 270 14.47 -19.87 -18.60
CA PHE A 270 13.90 -18.59 -18.16
C PHE A 270 14.97 -17.56 -17.74
N ALA A 271 15.89 -17.94 -16.86
CA ALA A 271 16.95 -17.05 -16.40
C ALA A 271 17.85 -16.60 -17.57
N GLN A 272 18.20 -17.52 -18.48
CA GLN A 272 19.04 -17.19 -19.63
C GLN A 272 18.35 -16.25 -20.62
N ARG A 273 17.02 -16.35 -20.79
CA ARG A 273 16.27 -15.39 -21.61
C ARG A 273 16.35 -13.98 -21.04
N ILE A 274 16.25 -13.81 -19.72
CA ILE A 274 16.44 -12.52 -19.06
C ILE A 274 17.87 -12.01 -19.26
N VAL A 275 18.88 -12.88 -19.06
CA VAL A 275 20.30 -12.54 -19.28
C VAL A 275 20.53 -12.03 -20.71
N ASN A 276 20.02 -12.74 -21.71
CA ASN A 276 20.15 -12.36 -23.11
C ASN A 276 19.45 -11.03 -23.40
N ALA A 277 18.26 -10.81 -22.85
CA ALA A 277 17.53 -9.56 -23.04
C ALA A 277 18.27 -8.35 -22.44
N VAL A 278 18.85 -8.51 -21.25
CA VAL A 278 19.65 -7.46 -20.60
C VAL A 278 20.96 -7.19 -21.34
N GLN A 279 21.67 -8.25 -21.77
CA GLN A 279 22.93 -8.11 -22.53
C GLN A 279 22.75 -7.46 -23.91
N ASN A 280 21.61 -7.72 -24.56
CA ASN A 280 21.28 -7.13 -25.86
C ASN A 280 20.68 -5.72 -25.75
N TYR A 281 20.40 -5.22 -24.54
CA TYR A 281 19.84 -3.90 -24.34
C TYR A 281 20.91 -2.81 -24.57
N PRO A 282 20.62 -1.74 -25.33
CA PRO A 282 21.65 -0.78 -25.77
C PRO A 282 22.17 0.14 -24.66
N HIS A 283 21.62 0.06 -23.44
CA HIS A 283 21.97 0.94 -22.34
C HIS A 283 22.32 0.16 -21.07
N PRO A 284 23.17 0.71 -20.18
CA PRO A 284 23.47 0.08 -18.90
C PRO A 284 22.20 -0.21 -18.07
N VAL A 285 22.16 -1.40 -17.48
CA VAL A 285 21.10 -1.86 -16.58
C VAL A 285 21.68 -1.95 -15.18
N ASP A 286 21.02 -1.32 -14.21
CA ASP A 286 21.48 -1.23 -12.82
C ASP A 286 20.83 -2.26 -11.90
N GLY A 287 19.71 -2.86 -12.32
CA GLY A 287 18.99 -3.85 -11.54
C GLY A 287 17.90 -4.57 -12.34
N ILE A 288 17.43 -5.69 -11.80
CA ILE A 288 16.28 -6.44 -12.32
C ILE A 288 15.34 -6.68 -11.14
N THR A 289 14.04 -6.54 -11.36
CA THR A 289 13.03 -6.81 -10.35
C THR A 289 11.86 -7.59 -10.93
N THR A 290 11.16 -8.27 -10.02
CA THR A 290 9.82 -8.81 -10.24
C THR A 290 9.11 -8.85 -8.90
N ILE A 291 7.78 -8.90 -8.95
CA ILE A 291 6.89 -9.14 -7.81
C ILE A 291 6.02 -10.39 -8.05
N SER A 292 6.45 -11.28 -8.95
CA SER A 292 5.81 -12.58 -9.20
C SER A 292 6.59 -13.66 -8.46
N ASP A 293 5.97 -14.32 -7.46
CA ASP A 293 6.64 -15.32 -6.61
C ASP A 293 7.37 -16.39 -7.41
N VAL A 294 6.64 -16.97 -8.36
CA VAL A 294 7.13 -18.04 -9.22
C VAL A 294 8.31 -17.62 -10.12
N ARG A 295 8.55 -16.32 -10.31
CA ARG A 295 9.66 -15.79 -11.12
C ARG A 295 10.83 -15.31 -10.28
N LEU A 296 10.67 -15.13 -8.97
CA LEU A 296 11.71 -14.54 -8.10
C LEU A 296 13.04 -15.29 -8.18
N ALA A 297 13.00 -16.63 -8.08
CA ALA A 297 14.22 -17.44 -8.13
C ALA A 297 14.95 -17.32 -9.48
N GLY A 298 14.22 -17.36 -10.60
CA GLY A 298 14.80 -17.22 -11.93
C GLY A 298 15.34 -15.82 -12.22
N VAL A 299 14.66 -14.78 -11.75
CA VAL A 299 15.15 -13.39 -11.84
C VAL A 299 16.41 -13.19 -11.00
N ALA A 300 16.43 -13.70 -9.77
CA ALA A 300 17.62 -13.68 -8.93
C ALA A 300 18.78 -14.45 -9.59
N LYS A 301 18.49 -15.58 -10.24
CA LYS A 301 19.51 -16.32 -10.98
C LYS A 301 20.09 -15.53 -12.15
N ALA A 302 19.26 -14.79 -12.87
CA ALA A 302 19.72 -13.90 -13.93
C ALA A 302 20.59 -12.76 -13.37
N CYS A 303 20.22 -12.16 -12.22
CA CYS A 303 21.04 -11.17 -11.54
C CYS A 303 22.41 -11.72 -11.13
N GLU A 304 22.47 -12.93 -10.57
CA GLU A 304 23.75 -13.59 -10.23
C GLU A 304 24.67 -13.74 -11.45
N ILE A 305 24.12 -14.19 -12.60
CA ILE A 305 24.89 -14.36 -13.84
C ILE A 305 25.41 -13.01 -14.37
N LEU A 306 24.61 -11.95 -14.24
CA LEU A 306 24.95 -10.60 -14.72
C LEU A 306 25.80 -9.79 -13.73
N GLY A 307 25.99 -10.27 -12.50
CA GLY A 307 26.63 -9.51 -11.42
C GLY A 307 25.78 -8.32 -10.93
N LEU A 308 24.46 -8.38 -11.06
CA LEU A 308 23.53 -7.36 -10.58
C LEU A 308 23.08 -7.63 -9.13
N PRO A 309 22.69 -6.59 -8.37
CA PRO A 309 22.24 -6.76 -7.00
C PRO A 309 21.01 -7.68 -6.87
N THR A 310 21.10 -8.67 -5.97
CA THR A 310 19.99 -9.57 -5.60
C THR A 310 20.33 -10.31 -4.31
N SER A 311 19.32 -10.82 -3.62
CA SER A 311 19.52 -11.92 -2.66
C SER A 311 19.81 -13.24 -3.41
N PRO A 312 20.44 -14.24 -2.77
CA PRO A 312 20.80 -15.50 -3.43
C PRO A 312 19.59 -16.19 -4.07
N SER A 313 19.73 -16.71 -5.29
CA SER A 313 18.63 -17.39 -5.98
C SER A 313 18.13 -18.61 -5.20
N ALA A 314 19.02 -19.29 -4.48
CA ALA A 314 18.69 -20.42 -3.61
C ALA A 314 17.73 -20.02 -2.47
N ALA A 315 17.86 -18.81 -1.90
CA ALA A 315 16.96 -18.33 -0.86
C ALA A 315 15.54 -18.14 -1.41
N TYR A 316 15.42 -17.57 -2.62
CA TYR A 316 14.13 -17.46 -3.32
C TYR A 316 13.53 -18.82 -3.69
N SER A 317 14.35 -19.80 -4.08
CA SER A 317 13.88 -21.17 -4.32
C SER A 317 13.33 -21.84 -3.06
N ILE A 318 13.96 -21.63 -1.91
CA ILE A 318 13.48 -22.12 -0.61
C ILE A 318 12.16 -21.44 -0.23
N ALA A 319 12.08 -20.12 -0.37
CA ALA A 319 10.89 -19.34 -0.05
C ALA A 319 9.67 -19.77 -0.88
N GLY A 320 9.88 -20.02 -2.17
CA GLY A 320 8.84 -20.47 -3.10
C GLY A 320 8.42 -21.94 -2.94
N ASP A 321 9.10 -22.71 -2.07
CA ASP A 321 8.78 -24.11 -1.78
C ASP A 321 8.41 -24.26 -0.29
N LYS A 322 7.12 -24.51 -0.05
CA LYS A 322 6.54 -24.66 1.29
C LYS A 322 7.17 -25.82 2.08
N ALA A 323 7.56 -26.92 1.42
CA ALA A 323 8.23 -28.03 2.08
C ALA A 323 9.68 -27.68 2.45
N ALA A 324 10.41 -27.01 1.55
CA ALA A 324 11.75 -26.53 1.82
C ALA A 324 11.78 -25.52 2.97
N THR A 325 10.84 -24.58 2.96
CA THR A 325 10.64 -23.61 4.06
C THR A 325 10.38 -24.35 5.38
N ARG A 326 9.45 -25.30 5.41
CA ARG A 326 9.13 -26.07 6.63
C ARG A 326 10.32 -26.85 7.17
N ASN A 327 11.16 -27.43 6.31
CA ASN A 327 12.35 -28.18 6.74
C ASN A 327 13.40 -27.31 7.44
N LEU A 328 13.36 -25.98 7.28
CA LEU A 328 14.22 -25.04 7.98
C LEU A 328 13.65 -24.56 9.32
N GLU A 329 12.40 -24.91 9.65
CA GLU A 329 11.74 -24.50 10.88
C GLU A 329 11.97 -25.54 12.00
N PRO A 330 12.84 -25.26 12.98
CA PRO A 330 13.36 -26.28 13.90
C PRO A 330 12.33 -26.87 14.86
N LYS A 331 11.21 -26.16 15.11
CA LYS A 331 10.17 -26.58 16.06
C LYS A 331 9.04 -27.39 15.40
N ASP A 332 8.88 -27.29 14.09
CA ASP A 332 7.69 -27.79 13.37
C ASP A 332 8.00 -28.88 12.34
N SER A 333 9.28 -29.13 12.04
CA SER A 333 9.70 -30.09 11.01
C SER A 333 9.25 -31.54 11.31
N ASN A 334 8.99 -31.88 12.57
CA ASN A 334 8.60 -33.24 12.97
C ASN A 334 7.10 -33.51 12.78
N ASP A 335 6.27 -32.46 12.86
CA ASP A 335 4.82 -32.55 12.80
C ASP A 335 4.30 -32.54 11.34
N SER A 336 5.19 -32.27 10.39
CA SER A 336 4.92 -32.18 8.96
C SER A 336 5.69 -33.23 8.16
N PHE A 337 5.28 -33.43 6.91
CA PHE A 337 6.03 -34.21 5.93
C PHE A 337 5.70 -33.77 4.51
N ALA A 338 6.57 -34.10 3.57
CA ALA A 338 6.34 -33.89 2.15
C ALA A 338 6.41 -35.21 1.38
N VAL A 339 5.68 -35.28 0.27
CA VAL A 339 5.71 -36.35 -0.73
C VAL A 339 5.99 -35.74 -2.10
N ASN A 340 6.73 -36.43 -2.97
CA ASN A 340 7.02 -35.91 -4.30
C ASN A 340 5.86 -36.14 -5.28
N SER A 341 5.01 -37.12 -4.98
CA SER A 341 3.80 -37.44 -5.72
C SER A 341 2.80 -38.19 -4.83
N SER A 342 1.57 -38.35 -5.30
CA SER A 342 0.56 -39.18 -4.62
C SER A 342 0.97 -40.64 -4.44
N ALA A 343 1.84 -41.17 -5.31
CA ALA A 343 2.33 -42.55 -5.22
C ALA A 343 3.23 -42.81 -4.01
N ASP A 344 3.86 -41.76 -3.46
CA ASP A 344 4.77 -41.90 -2.31
C ASP A 344 4.01 -41.94 -0.97
N LEU A 345 2.72 -41.57 -0.96
CA LEU A 345 1.95 -41.38 0.27
C LEU A 345 1.79 -42.67 1.07
N ASP A 346 1.48 -43.80 0.42
CA ASP A 346 1.27 -45.08 1.10
C ASP A 346 2.49 -45.50 1.92
N ALA A 347 3.69 -45.29 1.39
CA ALA A 347 4.94 -45.59 2.09
C ALA A 347 5.08 -44.69 3.34
N VAL A 348 4.79 -43.39 3.22
CA VAL A 348 4.86 -42.47 4.37
C VAL A 348 3.81 -42.81 5.43
N LEU A 349 2.57 -43.11 5.03
CA LEU A 349 1.49 -43.52 5.93
C LEU A 349 1.84 -44.81 6.68
N ALA A 350 2.46 -45.79 6.02
CA ALA A 350 2.91 -47.01 6.68
C ALA A 350 3.88 -46.74 7.84
N HIS A 351 4.78 -45.76 7.70
CA HIS A 351 5.73 -45.36 8.75
C HIS A 351 5.11 -44.47 9.84
N ARG A 352 4.06 -43.71 9.49
CA ARG A 352 3.38 -42.74 10.36
C ARG A 352 2.06 -43.26 10.93
N ARG A 353 1.70 -44.53 10.66
CA ARG A 353 0.43 -45.13 11.06
C ARG A 353 0.18 -44.95 12.56
N GLY A 354 -0.98 -44.40 12.91
CA GLY A 354 -1.38 -44.12 14.30
C GLY A 354 -0.67 -42.96 14.98
N LYS A 355 0.18 -42.20 14.27
CA LYS A 355 0.89 -41.02 14.80
C LYS A 355 0.37 -39.69 14.23
N LEU A 356 -0.45 -39.73 13.17
CA LEU A 356 -1.06 -38.53 12.60
C LEU A 356 -2.19 -38.04 13.50
N VAL A 357 -2.17 -36.75 13.81
CA VAL A 357 -3.21 -36.06 14.57
C VAL A 357 -3.98 -35.16 13.61
N TYR A 358 -5.26 -35.45 13.41
CA TYR A 358 -6.15 -34.67 12.56
C TYR A 358 -6.82 -33.53 13.36
N PRO A 359 -7.22 -32.42 12.72
CA PRO A 359 -7.15 -32.17 11.28
C PRO A 359 -5.73 -31.81 10.77
N LEU A 360 -5.47 -32.15 9.51
CA LEU A 360 -4.25 -31.80 8.79
C LEU A 360 -4.58 -30.83 7.64
N ILE A 361 -3.56 -30.12 7.18
CA ILE A 361 -3.58 -29.30 5.97
C ILE A 361 -2.73 -29.97 4.90
N VAL A 362 -3.28 -30.07 3.70
CA VAL A 362 -2.61 -30.57 2.50
C VAL A 362 -2.49 -29.42 1.53
N LYS A 363 -1.27 -29.15 1.05
CA LYS A 363 -1.01 -28.07 0.10
C LYS A 363 0.08 -28.45 -0.91
N PRO A 364 -0.01 -28.00 -2.18
CA PRO A 364 1.12 -28.12 -3.11
C PRO A 364 2.38 -27.46 -2.53
N CYS A 365 3.57 -28.00 -2.81
CA CYS A 365 4.81 -27.37 -2.36
C CYS A 365 4.99 -25.97 -2.98
N THR A 366 4.56 -25.81 -4.22
CA THR A 366 4.59 -24.54 -4.98
C THR A 366 3.18 -24.21 -5.43
N GLY A 367 2.74 -22.96 -5.28
CA GLY A 367 1.39 -22.51 -5.65
C GLY A 367 1.09 -21.14 -5.06
N TRP A 368 -0.06 -20.55 -5.41
CA TRP A 368 -0.51 -19.21 -4.97
C TRP A 368 -2.02 -19.20 -4.74
N ASN A 369 -2.56 -18.13 -4.12
CA ASN A 369 -3.99 -17.92 -3.85
C ASN A 369 -4.68 -19.09 -3.11
N SER A 370 -3.96 -19.75 -2.20
CA SER A 370 -4.46 -20.94 -1.48
C SER A 370 -5.02 -22.04 -2.38
N ASP A 371 -4.53 -22.13 -3.63
CA ASP A 371 -5.02 -23.06 -4.63
C ASP A 371 -4.69 -24.50 -4.27
N CYS A 372 -5.73 -25.35 -4.25
CA CYS A 372 -5.64 -26.76 -3.85
C CYS A 372 -5.11 -26.98 -2.42
N VAL A 373 -5.34 -26.01 -1.51
CA VAL A 373 -5.14 -26.18 -0.06
C VAL A 373 -6.40 -26.82 0.54
N SER A 374 -6.26 -27.91 1.28
CA SER A 374 -7.39 -28.64 1.86
C SER A 374 -7.16 -28.99 3.32
N LYS A 375 -8.18 -28.78 4.15
CA LYS A 375 -8.26 -29.28 5.53
C LYS A 375 -8.86 -30.68 5.51
N VAL A 376 -8.12 -31.67 6.02
CA VAL A 376 -8.52 -33.07 6.01
C VAL A 376 -8.67 -33.60 7.42
N HIS A 377 -9.68 -34.45 7.63
CA HIS A 377 -10.09 -34.92 8.96
C HIS A 377 -9.80 -36.40 9.20
N ASP A 378 -9.42 -37.13 8.15
CA ASP A 378 -9.12 -38.56 8.20
C ASP A 378 -8.18 -38.98 7.06
N GLU A 379 -7.76 -40.24 7.09
CA GLU A 379 -6.82 -40.80 6.12
C GLU A 379 -7.40 -40.87 4.69
N PRO A 380 -8.68 -41.27 4.46
CA PRO A 380 -9.28 -41.21 3.13
C PRO A 380 -9.28 -39.80 2.51
N SER A 381 -9.69 -38.77 3.27
CA SER A 381 -9.67 -37.38 2.79
C SER A 381 -8.24 -36.89 2.54
N LEU A 382 -7.27 -37.28 3.38
CA LEU A 382 -5.84 -37.03 3.14
C LEU A 382 -5.37 -37.59 1.79
N CYS A 383 -5.67 -38.85 1.48
CA CYS A 383 -5.28 -39.47 0.21
C CYS A 383 -5.88 -38.75 -1.00
N ALA A 384 -7.16 -38.38 -0.93
CA ALA A 384 -7.84 -37.64 -1.99
C ALA A 384 -7.21 -36.24 -2.20
N ALA A 385 -6.97 -35.51 -1.11
CA ALA A 385 -6.38 -34.18 -1.16
C ALA A 385 -4.94 -34.20 -1.72
N VAL A 386 -4.11 -35.17 -1.33
CA VAL A 386 -2.75 -35.32 -1.87
C VAL A 386 -2.79 -35.61 -3.37
N ALA A 387 -3.70 -36.48 -3.83
CA ALA A 387 -3.87 -36.75 -5.26
C ALA A 387 -4.22 -35.47 -6.03
N ARG A 388 -5.17 -34.66 -5.54
CA ARG A 388 -5.55 -33.39 -6.16
C ARG A 388 -4.38 -32.39 -6.18
N ALA A 389 -3.75 -32.15 -5.04
CA ALA A 389 -2.64 -31.21 -4.91
C ALA A 389 -1.46 -31.58 -5.82
N SER A 390 -1.12 -32.87 -5.90
CA SER A 390 -0.02 -33.36 -6.75
C SER A 390 -0.31 -33.22 -8.26
N ALA A 391 -1.60 -33.25 -8.65
CA ALA A 391 -2.01 -33.12 -10.05
C ALA A 391 -2.07 -31.65 -10.50
N ARG A 392 -2.26 -30.69 -9.58
CA ARG A 392 -2.57 -29.29 -9.89
C ARG A 392 -1.56 -28.61 -10.81
N HIS A 393 -0.27 -28.81 -10.53
CA HIS A 393 0.83 -28.20 -11.31
C HIS A 393 1.66 -29.24 -12.08
N ALA A 394 1.12 -30.45 -12.29
CA ALA A 394 1.84 -31.53 -12.97
C ALA A 394 2.13 -31.22 -14.45
N ASN A 395 1.31 -30.37 -15.09
CA ASN A 395 1.39 -30.00 -16.50
C ASN A 395 1.64 -28.50 -16.74
N SER A 396 1.94 -27.72 -15.69
CA SER A 396 2.26 -26.30 -15.85
C SER A 396 3.68 -26.12 -16.40
N PRO A 397 4.02 -24.94 -16.96
CA PRO A 397 5.40 -24.64 -17.35
C PRO A 397 6.41 -24.79 -16.20
N ASN A 398 6.00 -24.39 -14.98
CA ASN A 398 6.74 -24.64 -13.75
C ASN A 398 6.25 -25.93 -13.07
N ARG A 399 6.56 -27.08 -13.67
CA ARG A 399 6.04 -28.37 -13.24
C ARG A 399 6.40 -28.66 -11.78
N SER A 400 5.37 -28.95 -10.98
CA SER A 400 5.53 -29.36 -9.59
C SER A 400 4.45 -30.36 -9.19
N THR A 401 4.87 -31.48 -8.60
CA THR A 401 3.97 -32.54 -8.09
C THR A 401 4.12 -32.74 -6.58
N GLY A 402 5.05 -32.00 -5.96
CA GLY A 402 5.31 -32.09 -4.54
C GLY A 402 4.13 -31.59 -3.72
N VAL A 403 3.86 -32.28 -2.62
CA VAL A 403 2.79 -31.94 -1.67
C VAL A 403 3.36 -31.95 -0.27
N VAL A 404 3.04 -30.94 0.52
CA VAL A 404 3.35 -30.89 1.95
C VAL A 404 2.07 -31.09 2.76
N VAL A 405 2.18 -31.89 3.81
CA VAL A 405 1.13 -32.22 4.76
C VAL A 405 1.59 -31.76 6.13
N GLU A 406 0.75 -30.99 6.81
CA GLU A 406 1.11 -30.32 8.06
C GLU A 406 -0.09 -30.24 9.02
N PRO A 407 0.10 -30.03 10.33
CA PRO A 407 -1.02 -29.87 11.25
C PRO A 407 -1.83 -28.61 10.93
N TYR A 408 -3.15 -28.71 11.05
CA TYR A 408 -3.99 -27.52 11.09
C TYR A 408 -3.77 -26.78 12.42
N ILE A 409 -3.44 -25.50 12.35
CA ILE A 409 -3.26 -24.66 13.53
C ILE A 409 -4.55 -23.89 13.80
N ASP A 410 -5.19 -24.22 14.92
CA ASP A 410 -6.39 -23.55 15.40
C ASP A 410 -6.01 -22.30 16.20
N GLY A 411 -5.74 -21.21 15.47
CA GLY A 411 -5.38 -19.90 16.03
C GLY A 411 -5.46 -18.82 14.96
N PRO A 412 -5.41 -17.52 15.34
CA PRO A 412 -5.52 -16.41 14.41
C PRO A 412 -4.46 -16.46 13.31
N GLU A 413 -4.88 -16.29 12.06
CA GLU A 413 -4.01 -16.13 10.89
C GLU A 413 -3.67 -14.66 10.68
N VAL A 414 -2.43 -14.42 10.27
CA VAL A 414 -1.92 -13.07 10.04
C VAL A 414 -1.00 -13.00 8.84
N ASP A 415 -1.09 -11.86 8.17
CA ASP A 415 -0.12 -11.37 7.22
C ASP A 415 0.88 -10.46 7.93
N ALA A 416 2.11 -10.91 8.05
CA ALA A 416 3.21 -10.18 8.68
C ALA A 416 4.19 -9.69 7.61
N ASN A 417 4.23 -8.38 7.41
CA ASN A 417 5.00 -7.75 6.35
C ASN A 417 6.24 -7.05 6.91
N PHE A 418 7.37 -7.18 6.22
CA PHE A 418 8.66 -6.67 6.65
C PHE A 418 9.37 -5.86 5.57
N VAL A 419 10.07 -4.81 6.00
CA VAL A 419 11.25 -4.28 5.32
C VAL A 419 12.47 -4.64 6.15
N ILE A 420 13.37 -5.45 5.59
CA ILE A 420 14.63 -5.83 6.24
C ILE A 420 15.79 -5.31 5.41
N LEU A 421 16.80 -4.72 6.07
CA LEU A 421 18.05 -4.31 5.44
C LEU A 421 19.23 -4.77 6.31
N ASN A 422 20.07 -5.64 5.76
CA ASN A 422 21.25 -6.20 6.42
C ASN A 422 20.91 -6.84 7.79
N GLY A 423 19.79 -7.57 7.82
CA GLY A 423 19.24 -8.26 9.00
C GLY A 423 18.47 -7.39 9.99
N GLU A 424 18.48 -6.06 9.81
CA GLU A 424 17.73 -5.09 10.61
C GLU A 424 16.31 -4.92 10.07
N ILE A 425 15.30 -5.02 10.94
CA ILE A 425 13.93 -4.63 10.58
C ILE A 425 13.84 -3.10 10.55
N LEU A 426 13.63 -2.54 9.37
CA LEU A 426 13.38 -1.11 9.19
C LEU A 426 11.90 -0.76 9.33
N PHE A 427 11.02 -1.67 8.92
CA PHE A 427 9.57 -1.52 9.06
C PHE A 427 8.91 -2.89 9.20
N PHE A 428 7.81 -2.94 9.95
CA PHE A 428 7.05 -4.15 10.22
C PHE A 428 5.59 -3.79 10.49
N ASP A 429 4.67 -4.50 9.83
CA ASP A 429 3.25 -4.46 10.14
C ASP A 429 2.66 -5.88 10.21
N ILE A 430 1.59 -6.02 10.97
CA ILE A 430 0.79 -7.25 11.02
C ILE A 430 -0.64 -6.87 10.68
N THR A 431 -1.21 -7.63 9.75
CA THR A 431 -2.58 -7.55 9.30
C THR A 431 -3.29 -8.84 9.73
N ASP A 432 -4.50 -8.70 10.26
CA ASP A 432 -5.35 -9.85 10.54
C ASP A 432 -5.90 -10.40 9.23
N ASP A 433 -5.76 -11.70 9.01
CA ASP A 433 -6.52 -12.42 7.97
C ASP A 433 -7.69 -13.15 8.63
N PHE A 434 -8.91 -12.76 8.25
CA PHE A 434 -10.11 -13.27 8.90
C PHE A 434 -10.39 -14.71 8.50
N PRO A 435 -10.98 -15.52 9.41
CA PRO A 435 -11.28 -16.92 9.14
C PRO A 435 -12.02 -17.11 7.81
N SER A 436 -11.56 -18.10 7.05
CA SER A 436 -12.17 -18.48 5.78
C SER A 436 -13.32 -19.48 5.98
N THR A 437 -13.97 -19.90 4.89
CA THR A 437 -15.00 -20.95 4.98
C THR A 437 -14.40 -22.30 5.42
N ALA A 438 -13.16 -22.61 5.02
CA ALA A 438 -12.44 -23.82 5.44
C ALA A 438 -12.03 -23.84 6.93
N ASP A 439 -11.96 -22.69 7.60
CA ASP A 439 -11.74 -22.67 9.05
C ASP A 439 -12.95 -23.21 9.80
N SER A 440 -14.16 -22.91 9.28
CA SER A 440 -15.44 -23.24 9.91
C SER A 440 -16.01 -24.60 9.48
N SER A 441 -15.53 -25.16 8.36
CA SER A 441 -16.08 -26.39 7.79
C SER A 441 -15.91 -27.60 8.72
N SER A 442 -17.01 -28.28 9.00
CA SER A 442 -17.03 -29.58 9.69
C SER A 442 -16.90 -30.75 8.71
N SER A 443 -16.65 -31.97 9.20
CA SER A 443 -16.39 -33.18 8.38
C SER A 443 -17.47 -33.55 7.35
N ASN A 444 -18.63 -32.87 7.35
CA ASN A 444 -19.80 -33.22 6.55
C ASN A 444 -20.14 -32.19 5.44
N GLU A 445 -19.38 -31.10 5.31
CA GLU A 445 -19.54 -30.15 4.20
C GLU A 445 -18.82 -30.68 2.96
N THR A 446 -19.44 -30.54 1.79
CA THR A 446 -18.82 -30.92 0.52
C THR A 446 -17.56 -30.09 0.30
N GLU A 447 -16.41 -30.74 0.05
CA GLU A 447 -15.09 -30.09 -0.14
C GLU A 447 -15.08 -28.97 -1.21
N ASN A 448 -16.11 -28.87 -2.06
CA ASN A 448 -16.25 -27.79 -3.05
C ASN A 448 -16.71 -26.44 -2.46
N ASP A 449 -17.30 -26.41 -1.26
CA ASP A 449 -17.85 -25.17 -0.66
C ASP A 449 -16.88 -24.50 0.34
N ALA A 450 -15.86 -25.21 0.82
CA ALA A 450 -14.93 -24.77 1.85
C ALA A 450 -13.51 -24.53 1.26
N ASN A 451 -13.01 -23.30 1.35
CA ASN A 451 -11.66 -22.95 0.89
C ASN A 451 -10.97 -21.94 1.83
N PHE A 452 -9.67 -21.72 1.61
CA PHE A 452 -8.83 -20.76 2.34
C PHE A 452 -8.71 -19.44 1.58
N MET A 453 -9.79 -18.99 0.94
CA MET A 453 -9.80 -17.68 0.27
C MET A 453 -9.99 -16.56 1.30
N GLU A 454 -9.23 -15.49 1.11
CA GLU A 454 -9.32 -14.26 1.90
C GLU A 454 -10.74 -13.67 1.88
N THR A 455 -11.28 -13.36 3.05
CA THR A 455 -12.63 -12.80 3.19
C THR A 455 -12.63 -11.34 3.62
N LEU A 456 -11.71 -10.99 4.51
CA LEU A 456 -11.52 -9.67 5.08
C LEU A 456 -10.13 -9.61 5.71
N MET A 457 -9.38 -8.57 5.38
CA MET A 457 -8.10 -8.28 6.03
C MET A 457 -8.22 -6.98 6.85
N VAL A 458 -7.69 -6.96 8.07
CA VAL A 458 -7.77 -5.76 8.94
C VAL A 458 -6.40 -5.29 9.41
N VAL A 459 -6.13 -4.01 9.14
CA VAL A 459 -4.87 -3.32 9.48
C VAL A 459 -5.18 -2.22 10.50
N PRO A 460 -4.53 -2.18 11.69
CA PRO A 460 -3.58 -3.14 12.20
C PRO A 460 -4.28 -4.38 12.78
N SER A 461 -3.50 -5.44 12.97
CA SER A 461 -3.94 -6.65 13.67
C SER A 461 -4.46 -6.36 15.09
N GLY A 462 -5.50 -7.09 15.49
CA GLY A 462 -6.05 -7.09 16.85
C GLY A 462 -5.27 -7.94 17.86
N LEU A 463 -4.18 -8.60 17.45
CA LEU A 463 -3.38 -9.45 18.33
C LEU A 463 -2.83 -8.71 19.57
N PRO A 464 -2.68 -9.40 20.72
CA PRO A 464 -1.99 -8.89 21.89
C PRO A 464 -0.54 -8.48 21.57
N LEU A 465 -0.02 -7.47 22.28
CA LEU A 465 1.32 -6.93 22.01
C LEU A 465 2.42 -7.99 22.12
N ASN A 466 2.36 -8.86 23.12
CA ASN A 466 3.35 -9.94 23.29
C ASN A 466 3.34 -10.95 22.12
N GLU A 467 2.17 -11.21 21.53
CA GLU A 467 2.06 -12.10 20.37
C GLU A 467 2.57 -11.40 19.10
N LYS A 468 2.31 -10.09 18.94
CA LYS A 468 2.88 -9.30 17.84
C LYS A 468 4.41 -9.27 17.89
N GLU A 469 4.99 -9.07 19.07
CA GLU A 469 6.45 -9.08 19.28
C GLU A 469 7.05 -10.47 19.02
N MET A 470 6.38 -11.53 19.47
CA MET A 470 6.76 -12.91 19.21
C MET A 470 6.76 -13.21 17.70
N MET A 471 5.68 -12.85 16.99
CA MET A 471 5.58 -13.03 15.54
C MET A 471 6.68 -12.25 14.81
N ARG A 472 6.91 -10.99 15.19
CA ARG A 472 7.97 -10.14 14.63
C ARG A 472 9.34 -10.82 14.68
N GLU A 473 9.73 -11.35 15.83
CA GLU A 473 11.06 -11.96 15.98
C GLU A 473 11.13 -13.36 15.37
N CYS A 474 10.12 -14.21 15.55
CA CYS A 474 10.09 -15.55 14.98
C CYS A 474 10.19 -15.52 13.45
N LEU A 475 9.37 -14.70 12.79
CA LEU A 475 9.34 -14.60 11.33
C LEU A 475 10.61 -13.94 10.78
N ARG A 476 11.17 -12.93 11.46
CA ARG A 476 12.49 -12.38 11.11
C ARG A 476 13.55 -13.47 11.07
N GLN A 477 13.59 -14.32 12.09
CA GLN A 477 14.54 -15.42 12.15
C GLN A 477 14.30 -16.46 11.04
N SER A 478 13.05 -16.74 10.68
CA SER A 478 12.72 -17.61 9.54
C SER A 478 13.22 -17.02 8.21
N ILE A 479 13.03 -15.72 7.98
CA ILE A 479 13.56 -15.02 6.79
C ILE A 479 15.09 -15.14 6.73
N LEU A 480 15.80 -14.88 7.84
CA LEU A 480 17.26 -15.00 7.89
C LEU A 480 17.75 -16.43 7.64
N ARG A 481 17.06 -17.45 8.19
CA ARG A 481 17.41 -18.87 8.00
C ARG A 481 17.34 -19.30 6.53
N GLN A 482 16.43 -18.71 5.75
CA GLN A 482 16.33 -18.99 4.32
C GLN A 482 17.49 -18.37 3.51
N GLY A 483 18.29 -17.48 4.11
CA GLY A 483 19.44 -16.83 3.47
C GLY A 483 19.18 -15.42 2.96
N PHE A 484 18.09 -14.78 3.40
CA PHE A 484 17.84 -13.37 3.10
C PHE A 484 18.42 -12.46 4.17
N GLU A 485 19.15 -11.42 3.75
CA GLU A 485 19.59 -10.34 4.64
C GLU A 485 18.82 -9.05 4.40
N SER A 486 18.29 -8.86 3.19
CA SER A 486 17.66 -7.62 2.75
C SER A 486 16.49 -7.90 1.80
N GLY A 487 15.42 -7.12 1.91
CA GLY A 487 14.26 -7.21 1.04
C GLY A 487 12.96 -6.70 1.67
N VAL A 488 11.90 -6.81 0.88
CA VAL A 488 10.51 -6.72 1.34
C VAL A 488 9.97 -8.15 1.40
N PHE A 489 9.33 -8.51 2.51
CA PHE A 489 8.79 -9.85 2.75
C PHE A 489 7.35 -9.75 3.20
N HIS A 490 6.52 -10.65 2.70
CA HIS A 490 5.16 -10.88 3.14
C HIS A 490 5.11 -12.32 3.66
N CYS A 491 4.85 -12.49 4.94
CA CYS A 491 4.83 -13.80 5.58
C CYS A 491 3.41 -14.09 6.05
N GLU A 492 2.90 -15.26 5.70
CA GLU A 492 1.63 -15.77 6.22
C GLU A 492 1.94 -16.73 7.36
N ALA A 493 1.22 -16.61 8.47
CA ALA A 493 1.44 -17.46 9.63
C ALA A 493 0.23 -17.49 10.56
N ARG A 494 0.14 -18.54 11.37
CA ARG A 494 -0.84 -18.65 12.46
C ARG A 494 -0.18 -18.56 13.82
N VAL A 495 -0.90 -17.98 14.78
CA VAL A 495 -0.48 -17.98 16.19
C VAL A 495 -1.01 -19.24 16.88
N ARG A 496 -0.14 -20.25 17.02
CA ARG A 496 -0.46 -21.48 17.74
C ARG A 496 -0.61 -21.17 19.23
N HIS A 497 -1.69 -21.67 19.84
CA HIS A 497 -2.01 -21.43 21.27
C HIS A 497 -2.18 -19.94 21.61
N SER A 498 -2.68 -19.13 20.67
CA SER A 498 -2.97 -17.73 20.92
C SER A 498 -3.94 -17.53 22.09
N THR A 499 -3.75 -16.44 22.81
CA THR A 499 -4.70 -15.93 23.80
C THR A 499 -5.86 -15.18 23.16
N ALA A 500 -5.74 -14.81 21.88
CA ALA A 500 -6.79 -14.22 21.09
C ALA A 500 -7.50 -15.27 20.21
N ARG A 501 -8.80 -15.06 19.99
CA ARG A 501 -9.62 -15.91 19.12
C ARG A 501 -10.69 -15.09 18.43
N TYR A 502 -11.05 -15.47 17.22
CA TYR A 502 -12.21 -14.89 16.56
C TYR A 502 -13.49 -15.38 17.24
N ALA A 503 -14.36 -14.45 17.59
CA ALA A 503 -15.66 -14.75 18.17
C ALA A 503 -16.69 -13.68 17.76
N PRO A 504 -17.98 -14.05 17.59
CA PRO A 504 -19.04 -13.07 17.43
C PRO A 504 -19.04 -12.09 18.60
N ARG A 505 -19.19 -10.80 18.29
CA ARG A 505 -19.34 -9.76 19.31
C ARG A 505 -20.70 -9.82 19.96
N ASP A 506 -20.75 -9.55 21.27
CA ASP A 506 -21.99 -9.59 22.04
C ASP A 506 -23.03 -8.54 21.60
N ASP A 507 -22.59 -7.43 21.02
CA ASP A 507 -23.46 -6.28 20.73
C ASP A 507 -24.16 -6.34 19.37
N ASN A 508 -23.53 -6.95 18.36
CA ASN A 508 -24.09 -7.01 17.00
C ASN A 508 -23.83 -8.33 16.26
N GLY A 509 -23.16 -9.30 16.89
CA GLY A 509 -22.85 -10.59 16.30
C GLY A 509 -21.76 -10.59 15.23
N LEU A 510 -21.15 -9.43 14.92
CA LEU A 510 -20.05 -9.39 13.95
C LEU A 510 -18.83 -10.14 14.51
N LEU A 511 -18.17 -10.92 13.66
CA LEU A 511 -16.96 -11.63 14.02
C LEU A 511 -15.83 -10.61 14.28
N ASP A 512 -15.14 -10.75 15.40
CA ASP A 512 -13.95 -9.96 15.71
C ASP A 512 -12.92 -10.78 16.49
N LEU A 513 -11.66 -10.35 16.46
CA LEU A 513 -10.57 -10.94 17.20
C LEU A 513 -10.63 -10.46 18.65
N GLN A 514 -11.00 -11.36 19.56
CA GLN A 514 -11.17 -11.07 20.99
C GLN A 514 -10.04 -11.70 21.79
N VAL A 515 -9.43 -10.92 22.68
CA VAL A 515 -8.45 -11.44 23.65
C VAL A 515 -9.22 -12.10 24.78
N SER A 516 -8.93 -13.37 25.04
CA SER A 516 -9.54 -14.11 26.14
C SER A 516 -9.14 -13.44 27.45
N SER A 517 -10.10 -12.86 28.19
CA SER A 517 -9.83 -12.49 29.58
C SER A 517 -9.55 -13.79 30.33
N VAL A 518 -8.37 -13.89 30.95
CA VAL A 518 -8.01 -15.01 31.83
C VAL A 518 -8.84 -14.89 33.11
N THR A 519 -10.14 -15.15 33.01
CA THR A 519 -11.06 -15.20 34.14
C THR A 519 -12.13 -16.24 33.86
N GLY A 520 -11.86 -17.47 34.30
CA GLY A 520 -12.89 -18.47 34.51
C GLY A 520 -13.16 -19.40 33.34
N GLU A 521 -12.65 -20.61 33.49
CA GLU A 521 -13.24 -21.86 33.01
C GLU A 521 -13.09 -22.21 31.52
N THR A 522 -12.24 -23.22 31.32
CA THR A 522 -12.11 -24.15 30.18
C THR A 522 -11.25 -23.72 28.98
N LYS A 523 -9.95 -24.04 29.07
CA LYS A 523 -9.32 -25.14 28.29
C LYS A 523 -7.86 -25.31 28.75
N ASN A 524 -7.38 -26.56 28.73
CA ASN A 524 -6.02 -26.97 29.08
C ASN A 524 -4.95 -26.32 28.18
N ALA A 525 -4.60 -25.06 28.38
CA ALA A 525 -3.48 -24.43 27.70
C ALA A 525 -2.39 -24.06 28.72
N THR A 526 -1.58 -25.05 29.09
CA THR A 526 -0.28 -24.83 29.74
C THR A 526 0.80 -24.38 28.75
N ALA A 527 0.48 -24.29 27.45
CA ALA A 527 1.42 -23.97 26.38
C ALA A 527 1.41 -22.48 26.03
N GLU A 528 2.60 -21.89 25.89
CA GLU A 528 2.77 -20.48 25.50
C GLU A 528 2.45 -20.27 24.00
N PRO A 529 1.93 -19.09 23.61
CA PRO A 529 1.74 -18.74 22.21
C PRO A 529 3.04 -18.90 21.39
N SER A 530 2.93 -19.42 20.18
CA SER A 530 4.07 -19.60 19.28
C SER A 530 3.70 -19.36 17.82
N CYS A 531 4.67 -18.93 17.03
CA CYS A 531 4.52 -18.69 15.60
C CYS A 531 4.53 -20.02 14.85
N TYR A 532 3.55 -20.22 13.97
CA TYR A 532 3.55 -21.28 12.98
C TYR A 532 3.55 -20.67 11.58
N LEU A 533 4.72 -20.61 10.95
CA LEU A 533 4.91 -20.06 9.62
C LEU A 533 4.18 -20.90 8.57
N HIS A 534 3.37 -20.29 7.70
CA HIS A 534 2.76 -20.96 6.54
C HIS A 534 3.65 -20.83 5.30
N GLU A 535 4.08 -19.60 5.00
CA GLU A 535 4.92 -19.27 3.85
C GLU A 535 5.63 -17.93 4.00
N VAL A 536 6.74 -17.77 3.27
CA VAL A 536 7.46 -16.50 3.12
C VAL A 536 7.47 -16.12 1.64
N ASN A 537 6.75 -15.06 1.30
CA ASN A 537 6.78 -14.46 -0.01
C ASN A 537 7.80 -13.31 -0.01
N ALA A 538 8.95 -13.49 -0.69
CA ALA A 538 10.06 -12.53 -0.70
C ALA A 538 9.83 -11.33 -1.67
N ARG A 539 8.67 -10.70 -1.52
CA ARG A 539 8.14 -9.55 -2.27
C ARG A 539 7.19 -8.72 -1.39
N PRO A 540 6.77 -7.53 -1.85
CA PRO A 540 5.60 -6.86 -1.28
C PRO A 540 4.36 -7.76 -1.21
N PRO A 541 3.46 -7.57 -0.23
CA PRO A 541 2.17 -8.25 -0.21
C PRO A 541 1.33 -7.90 -1.45
N GLY A 542 0.20 -8.58 -1.64
CA GLY A 542 -0.73 -8.28 -2.75
C GLY A 542 -1.09 -6.79 -2.85
N TYR A 543 -1.55 -6.33 -4.02
CA TYR A 543 -1.79 -4.90 -4.28
C TYR A 543 -2.65 -4.24 -3.20
N LEU A 544 -3.72 -4.91 -2.76
CA LEU A 544 -4.65 -4.41 -1.76
C LEU A 544 -3.95 -4.09 -0.43
N ASN A 545 -3.19 -5.05 0.11
CA ASN A 545 -2.45 -4.90 1.36
C ASN A 545 -1.29 -3.90 1.21
N THR A 546 -0.60 -3.89 0.07
CA THR A 546 0.44 -2.90 -0.19
C THR A 546 -0.11 -1.47 -0.17
N VAL A 547 -1.26 -1.23 -0.82
CA VAL A 547 -1.93 0.08 -0.79
C VAL A 547 -2.46 0.40 0.60
N GLY A 548 -3.05 -0.58 1.29
CA GLY A 548 -3.52 -0.44 2.66
C GLY A 548 -2.42 0.02 3.62
N VAL A 549 -1.23 -0.58 3.56
CA VAL A 549 -0.08 -0.19 4.40
C VAL A 549 0.45 1.19 4.03
N LEU A 550 0.53 1.53 2.73
CA LEU A 550 0.89 2.87 2.29
C LEU A 550 -0.06 3.93 2.87
N LEU A 551 -1.36 3.65 2.82
CA LEU A 551 -2.41 4.51 3.32
C LEU A 551 -2.37 4.61 4.86
N ALA A 552 -2.26 3.50 5.57
CA ALA A 552 -2.29 3.45 7.03
C ALA A 552 -1.00 3.96 7.70
N TYR A 553 0.16 3.70 7.11
CA TYR A 553 1.48 3.96 7.70
C TYR A 553 2.37 4.92 6.89
N GLY A 554 2.05 5.20 5.63
CA GLY A 554 2.89 6.04 4.78
C GLY A 554 4.14 5.34 4.24
N VAL A 555 4.20 4.01 4.29
CA VAL A 555 5.32 3.18 3.81
C VAL A 555 4.94 2.53 2.48
N ASP A 556 5.73 2.79 1.45
CA ASP A 556 5.49 2.29 0.08
C ASP A 556 6.38 1.08 -0.23
N TYR A 557 5.82 -0.12 -0.12
CA TYR A 557 6.55 -1.35 -0.40
C TYR A 557 7.01 -1.48 -1.85
N TYR A 558 6.30 -0.91 -2.84
CA TYR A 558 6.74 -0.97 -4.23
C TYR A 558 7.97 -0.12 -4.47
N ALA A 559 7.99 1.10 -3.92
CA ALA A 559 9.16 1.96 -3.99
C ALA A 559 10.38 1.33 -3.32
N ILE A 560 10.19 0.75 -2.13
CA ILE A 560 11.25 0.08 -1.39
C ILE A 560 11.76 -1.16 -2.15
N ARG A 561 10.85 -1.97 -2.74
CA ARG A 561 11.22 -3.11 -3.58
C ARG A 561 12.06 -2.70 -4.80
N LEU A 562 11.69 -1.61 -5.47
CA LEU A 562 12.48 -1.08 -6.58
C LEU A 562 13.88 -0.65 -6.12
N LEU A 563 13.99 -0.02 -4.95
CA LEU A 563 15.28 0.40 -4.40
C LEU A 563 16.17 -0.79 -4.00
N PHE A 564 15.61 -1.88 -3.47
CA PHE A 564 16.39 -3.10 -3.18
C PHE A 564 17.03 -3.70 -4.45
N SER A 565 16.39 -3.59 -5.61
CA SER A 565 16.97 -4.06 -6.89
C SER A 565 18.24 -3.30 -7.30
N LEU A 566 18.58 -2.19 -6.61
CA LEU A 566 19.76 -1.36 -6.86
C LEU A 566 20.90 -1.61 -5.86
N GLY A 567 20.73 -2.54 -4.91
CA GLY A 567 21.72 -2.86 -3.88
C GLY A 567 22.17 -1.64 -3.08
N LEU A 568 23.50 -1.49 -2.90
CA LEU A 568 24.10 -0.37 -2.15
C LEU A 568 23.64 1.01 -2.63
N ALA A 569 23.32 1.18 -3.91
CA ALA A 569 22.86 2.46 -4.46
C ALA A 569 21.40 2.81 -4.04
N GLY A 570 20.66 1.86 -3.48
CA GLY A 570 19.30 2.04 -2.98
C GLY A 570 19.22 2.21 -1.46
N GLU A 571 20.21 1.76 -0.69
CA GLU A 571 20.09 1.59 0.77
C GLU A 571 19.73 2.85 1.56
N GLU A 572 20.35 3.99 1.26
CA GLU A 572 20.06 5.25 1.95
C GLU A 572 18.57 5.64 1.77
N ARG A 573 18.04 5.43 0.56
CA ARG A 573 16.62 5.67 0.24
C ARG A 573 15.71 4.61 0.84
N VAL A 574 16.13 3.35 0.91
CA VAL A 574 15.39 2.30 1.62
C VAL A 574 15.19 2.73 3.08
N ARG A 575 16.28 3.06 3.79
CA ARG A 575 16.21 3.54 5.19
C ARG A 575 15.30 4.76 5.33
N ALA A 576 15.41 5.73 4.43
CA ALA A 576 14.57 6.91 4.48
C ALA A 576 13.08 6.60 4.30
N LEU A 577 12.72 5.80 3.30
CA LEU A 577 11.33 5.54 2.91
C LEU A 577 10.65 4.45 3.75
N SER A 578 11.40 3.72 4.58
CA SER A 578 10.85 2.77 5.56
C SER A 578 10.29 3.43 6.83
N HIS A 579 10.42 4.75 7.00
CA HIS A 579 9.87 5.42 8.18
C HIS A 579 8.34 5.56 8.06
N PRO A 580 7.55 4.97 8.98
CA PRO A 580 6.11 5.19 8.98
C PRO A 580 5.76 6.62 9.42
N PHE A 581 4.47 6.95 9.47
CA PHE A 581 4.00 8.10 10.21
C PHE A 581 4.41 7.99 11.68
N ARG A 582 4.76 9.11 12.32
CA ARG A 582 5.00 9.12 13.77
C ARG A 582 3.70 8.93 14.54
N GLY A 583 3.80 8.23 15.66
CA GLY A 583 2.68 7.87 16.55
C GLY A 583 2.80 6.42 16.99
N ASP A 584 1.93 5.99 17.91
CA ASP A 584 1.90 4.63 18.45
C ASP A 584 1.19 3.62 17.54
N GLY A 585 1.00 3.93 16.25
CA GLY A 585 0.28 3.06 15.31
C GLY A 585 -0.13 3.74 13.99
N PRO A 586 -0.95 3.06 13.17
CA PRO A 586 -1.45 3.60 11.91
C PRO A 586 -2.45 4.75 12.12
N GLN A 587 -2.62 5.60 11.09
CA GLN A 587 -3.53 6.75 11.17
C GLN A 587 -5.03 6.38 11.24
N TYR A 588 -5.40 5.17 10.85
CA TYR A 588 -6.74 4.61 10.96
C TYR A 588 -6.69 3.07 10.95
N THR A 589 -7.79 2.45 11.34
CA THR A 589 -8.04 1.03 11.05
C THR A 589 -8.58 0.89 9.62
N LEU A 590 -8.03 -0.03 8.85
CA LEU A 590 -8.51 -0.41 7.52
C LEU A 590 -9.11 -1.80 7.54
N GLY A 591 -10.25 -1.98 6.88
CA GLY A 591 -10.80 -3.27 6.51
C GLY A 591 -10.81 -3.40 4.98
N VAL A 592 -10.01 -4.32 4.46
CA VAL A 592 -9.96 -4.66 3.03
C VAL A 592 -10.93 -5.81 2.80
N THR A 593 -12.02 -5.55 2.08
CA THR A 593 -13.03 -6.57 1.80
C THR A 593 -13.08 -6.92 0.33
N ILE A 594 -13.11 -8.23 0.05
CA ILE A 594 -13.43 -8.79 -1.25
C ILE A 594 -14.95 -8.85 -1.42
N LEU A 595 -15.45 -8.53 -2.61
CA LEU A 595 -16.88 -8.54 -2.96
C LEU A 595 -17.11 -9.61 -4.04
N PRO A 596 -17.56 -10.82 -3.66
CA PRO A 596 -17.63 -11.97 -4.56
C PRO A 596 -18.78 -11.87 -5.56
N ALA A 597 -18.69 -12.64 -6.63
CA ALA A 597 -19.82 -12.87 -7.53
C ALA A 597 -20.87 -13.75 -6.85
N ARG A 598 -22.12 -13.28 -6.80
CA ARG A 598 -23.26 -14.02 -6.22
C ARG A 598 -24.10 -14.73 -7.29
N ARG A 599 -23.95 -14.32 -8.55
CA ARG A 599 -24.74 -14.74 -9.71
C ARG A 599 -23.89 -14.69 -10.97
N SER A 600 -24.12 -15.63 -11.89
CA SER A 600 -23.48 -15.67 -13.20
C SER A 600 -24.28 -14.91 -14.26
N GLY A 601 -23.61 -14.21 -15.17
CA GLY A 601 -24.24 -13.56 -16.32
C GLY A 601 -23.34 -12.52 -16.95
N VAL A 602 -23.92 -11.67 -17.81
CA VAL A 602 -23.23 -10.50 -18.36
C VAL A 602 -23.58 -9.28 -17.51
N MET A 603 -22.58 -8.56 -17.04
CA MET A 603 -22.75 -7.39 -16.18
C MET A 603 -23.49 -6.27 -16.93
N ASP A 604 -24.54 -5.71 -16.32
CA ASP A 604 -25.25 -4.51 -16.80
C ASP A 604 -24.86 -3.25 -16.00
N THR A 605 -24.37 -3.42 -14.78
CA THR A 605 -23.86 -2.32 -13.94
C THR A 605 -22.55 -1.76 -14.50
N GLU A 606 -22.43 -0.42 -14.58
CA GLU A 606 -21.21 0.24 -15.09
C GLU A 606 -20.04 0.07 -14.14
N ASP A 607 -20.26 0.41 -12.87
CA ASP A 607 -19.28 0.30 -11.81
C ASP A 607 -20.00 0.11 -10.46
N ALA A 608 -19.99 -1.13 -9.95
CA ALA A 608 -20.83 -1.52 -8.82
C ALA A 608 -20.44 -0.83 -7.50
N VAL A 609 -19.15 -0.52 -7.31
CA VAL A 609 -18.69 0.20 -6.12
C VAL A 609 -18.99 1.70 -6.22
N GLU A 610 -18.86 2.32 -7.40
CA GLU A 610 -19.28 3.71 -7.58
C GLU A 610 -20.80 3.87 -7.41
N GLU A 611 -21.61 2.98 -7.99
CA GLU A 611 -23.06 2.99 -7.80
C GLU A 611 -23.47 2.74 -6.34
N LEU A 612 -22.68 1.98 -5.56
CA LEU A 612 -22.85 1.85 -4.12
C LEU A 612 -22.60 3.18 -3.40
N MET A 613 -21.51 3.87 -3.73
CA MET A 613 -21.18 5.17 -3.14
C MET A 613 -22.15 6.28 -3.57
N ASP A 614 -22.76 6.21 -4.75
CA ASP A 614 -23.82 7.14 -5.16
C ASP A 614 -25.11 6.94 -4.37
N ARG A 615 -25.47 5.68 -4.06
CA ARG A 615 -26.61 5.35 -3.18
C ARG A 615 -26.35 5.73 -1.73
N HIS A 616 -25.09 5.67 -1.29
CA HIS A 616 -24.68 5.97 0.08
C HIS A 616 -23.48 6.94 0.10
N PRO A 617 -23.68 8.25 -0.14
CA PRO A 617 -22.59 9.22 -0.34
C PRO A 617 -21.58 9.31 0.80
N TRP A 618 -21.98 9.01 2.04
CA TRP A 618 -21.09 8.99 3.20
C TRP A 618 -19.97 7.94 3.08
N LEU A 619 -20.15 6.90 2.25
CA LEU A 619 -19.12 5.91 1.98
C LEU A 619 -17.90 6.51 1.28
N ARG A 620 -18.04 7.64 0.58
CA ARG A 620 -16.91 8.32 -0.08
C ARG A 620 -15.90 8.88 0.93
N ASP A 621 -16.31 9.07 2.18
CA ASP A 621 -15.41 9.52 3.25
C ASP A 621 -14.65 8.37 3.91
N CYS A 622 -15.09 7.11 3.77
CA CYS A 622 -14.46 5.95 4.38
C CYS A 622 -13.90 4.92 3.40
N ILE A 623 -14.40 4.82 2.16
CA ILE A 623 -13.78 3.99 1.12
C ILE A 623 -12.58 4.75 0.56
N VAL A 624 -11.38 4.31 0.92
CA VAL A 624 -10.12 5.00 0.58
C VAL A 624 -9.41 4.40 -0.63
N ASP A 625 -9.77 3.18 -1.04
CA ASP A 625 -9.31 2.53 -2.26
C ASP A 625 -10.33 1.46 -2.68
N HIS A 626 -10.59 1.31 -3.98
CA HIS A 626 -11.51 0.30 -4.52
C HIS A 626 -11.24 0.02 -6.00
N LYS A 627 -11.71 -1.13 -6.47
CA LYS A 627 -11.77 -1.47 -7.91
C LYS A 627 -13.00 -2.34 -8.17
N THR A 628 -13.80 -1.96 -9.16
CA THR A 628 -14.76 -2.86 -9.78
C THR A 628 -14.05 -3.61 -10.91
N CYS A 629 -13.86 -4.92 -10.73
CA CYS A 629 -13.13 -5.80 -11.64
C CYS A 629 -13.99 -6.33 -12.79
N LYS A 630 -15.32 -6.35 -12.61
CA LYS A 630 -16.30 -6.73 -13.64
C LYS A 630 -17.26 -5.56 -13.86
N LYS A 631 -17.13 -4.90 -15.01
CA LYS A 631 -17.92 -3.73 -15.44
C LYS A 631 -18.89 -4.13 -16.54
N ARG A 632 -19.77 -3.20 -16.97
CA ARG A 632 -20.78 -3.47 -18.00
C ARG A 632 -20.17 -4.19 -19.20
N GLY A 633 -20.81 -5.30 -19.60
CA GLY A 633 -20.38 -6.14 -20.72
C GLY A 633 -19.44 -7.28 -20.32
N ASP A 634 -18.82 -7.21 -19.14
CA ASP A 634 -17.98 -8.30 -18.65
C ASP A 634 -18.81 -9.52 -18.22
N VAL A 635 -18.23 -10.70 -18.42
CA VAL A 635 -18.81 -11.95 -17.91
C VAL A 635 -18.48 -12.07 -16.43
N VAL A 636 -19.53 -12.15 -15.62
CA VAL A 636 -19.48 -12.51 -14.21
C VAL A 636 -19.65 -14.01 -14.11
N GLN A 637 -18.63 -14.71 -13.64
CA GLN A 637 -18.72 -16.12 -13.34
C GLN A 637 -19.47 -16.29 -12.01
N GLY A 638 -20.40 -17.24 -11.93
CA GLY A 638 -21.21 -17.45 -10.73
C GLY A 638 -20.41 -18.08 -9.58
N PRO A 639 -21.02 -18.25 -8.40
CA PRO A 639 -20.35 -18.82 -7.23
C PRO A 639 -19.89 -20.26 -7.42
N GLU A 640 -20.42 -20.98 -8.42
CA GLU A 640 -20.04 -22.35 -8.76
C GLU A 640 -18.75 -22.44 -9.62
N SER A 641 -18.14 -21.31 -9.99
CA SER A 641 -16.92 -21.33 -10.79
C SER A 641 -15.76 -21.95 -10.01
N ALA A 642 -14.97 -22.80 -10.69
CA ALA A 642 -13.72 -23.34 -10.17
C ALA A 642 -12.57 -22.31 -10.17
N GLU A 643 -12.79 -21.14 -10.76
CA GLU A 643 -11.84 -20.02 -10.76
C GLU A 643 -12.32 -18.91 -9.81
N LEU A 644 -11.37 -18.31 -9.11
CA LEU A 644 -11.62 -17.27 -8.13
C LEU A 644 -11.90 -15.94 -8.84
N TRP A 645 -13.18 -15.54 -8.90
CA TRP A 645 -13.60 -14.27 -9.47
C TRP A 645 -14.34 -13.41 -8.44
N TRP A 646 -13.71 -12.33 -8.01
CA TRP A 646 -14.39 -11.24 -7.32
C TRP A 646 -14.96 -10.25 -8.32
N VAL A 647 -16.11 -9.65 -7.99
CA VAL A 647 -16.70 -8.55 -8.77
C VAL A 647 -15.94 -7.27 -8.47
N ALA A 648 -15.58 -7.06 -7.21
CA ALA A 648 -14.89 -5.87 -6.76
C ALA A 648 -14.13 -6.11 -5.44
N TYR A 649 -13.36 -5.11 -5.01
CA TYR A 649 -12.92 -4.98 -3.63
C TYR A 649 -13.16 -3.54 -3.15
N ALA A 650 -13.23 -3.35 -1.83
CA ALA A 650 -13.24 -2.05 -1.19
C ALA A 650 -12.35 -2.04 0.05
N THR A 651 -11.56 -0.97 0.21
CA THR A 651 -10.76 -0.70 1.41
C THR A 651 -11.43 0.38 2.22
N VAL A 652 -11.98 0.00 3.38
CA VAL A 652 -12.78 0.87 4.25
C VAL A 652 -11.94 1.32 5.44
N ALA A 653 -11.87 2.62 5.70
CA ALA A 653 -11.13 3.23 6.78
C ALA A 653 -12.03 3.72 7.92
N SER A 654 -11.56 3.53 9.15
CA SER A 654 -12.13 4.13 10.36
C SER A 654 -11.07 4.78 11.23
N ARG A 655 -11.32 6.05 11.58
CA ARG A 655 -10.55 6.80 12.59
C ARG A 655 -11.10 6.64 14.01
N VAL A 656 -12.29 6.05 14.16
CA VAL A 656 -12.92 5.79 15.45
C VAL A 656 -12.32 4.53 16.09
N GLY A 657 -12.03 3.53 15.26
CA GLY A 657 -11.34 2.31 15.67
C GLY A 657 -11.91 1.07 15.01
N ARG A 658 -11.39 -0.08 15.43
CA ARG A 658 -11.69 -1.39 14.83
C ARG A 658 -13.17 -1.74 14.79
N LYS A 659 -13.89 -1.52 15.89
CA LYS A 659 -15.32 -1.79 15.99
C LYS A 659 -16.13 -1.08 14.90
N ASP A 660 -15.91 0.22 14.74
CA ASP A 660 -16.58 1.04 13.71
C ASP A 660 -16.13 0.65 12.29
N CYS A 661 -14.86 0.29 12.12
CA CYS A 661 -14.34 -0.23 10.85
C CYS A 661 -15.09 -1.48 10.39
N LEU A 662 -15.25 -2.47 11.27
CA LEU A 662 -15.93 -3.73 10.96
C LEU A 662 -17.41 -3.52 10.65
N GLU A 663 -18.07 -2.61 11.37
CA GLU A 663 -19.48 -2.24 11.12
C GLU A 663 -19.65 -1.59 9.73
N LYS A 664 -18.73 -0.69 9.34
CA LYS A 664 -18.74 -0.07 8.01
C LYS A 664 -18.42 -1.07 6.90
N VAL A 665 -17.48 -1.98 7.12
CA VAL A 665 -17.19 -3.08 6.18
C VAL A 665 -18.42 -3.95 5.98
N GLN A 666 -19.10 -4.33 7.07
CA GLN A 666 -20.33 -5.11 6.98
C GLN A 666 -21.41 -4.36 6.20
N PHE A 667 -21.57 -3.06 6.46
CA PHE A 667 -22.51 -2.23 5.70
C PHE A 667 -22.24 -2.29 4.19
N VAL A 668 -20.97 -2.16 3.79
CA VAL A 668 -20.54 -2.29 2.38
C VAL A 668 -20.92 -3.66 1.82
N LYS A 669 -20.62 -4.76 2.54
CA LYS A 669 -20.96 -6.13 2.11
C LYS A 669 -22.48 -6.35 1.93
N ASP A 670 -23.27 -5.79 2.83
CA ASP A 670 -24.74 -5.96 2.84
C ASP A 670 -25.42 -5.16 1.72
N HIS A 671 -24.90 -3.96 1.41
CA HIS A 671 -25.51 -3.04 0.44
C HIS A 671 -24.90 -3.13 -0.97
N PHE A 672 -23.78 -3.84 -1.11
CA PHE A 672 -23.16 -4.12 -2.40
C PHE A 672 -24.10 -4.93 -3.30
N SER A 673 -24.35 -4.41 -4.49
CA SER A 673 -25.22 -5.01 -5.49
C SER A 673 -24.76 -4.64 -6.89
N TYR A 674 -25.10 -5.49 -7.84
CA TYR A 674 -24.83 -5.30 -9.27
C TYR A 674 -25.99 -5.92 -10.06
N LYS A 675 -26.22 -5.45 -11.28
CA LYS A 675 -27.26 -5.95 -12.19
C LYS A 675 -26.64 -6.77 -13.32
N LEU A 676 -27.35 -7.79 -13.77
CA LEU A 676 -27.00 -8.54 -14.97
C LEU A 676 -27.99 -8.20 -16.11
N ILE A 677 -27.55 -8.36 -17.35
CA ILE A 677 -28.41 -8.10 -18.52
C ILE A 677 -29.64 -9.03 -18.46
N GLY A 678 -30.83 -8.43 -18.50
CA GLY A 678 -32.11 -9.14 -18.48
C GLY A 678 -32.78 -9.23 -17.11
N GLU A 679 -32.23 -8.58 -16.07
CA GLU A 679 -32.82 -8.46 -14.73
C GLU A 679 -33.64 -7.19 -14.50
#